data_AF-A0A2T5HU08-F1
#
_entry.id   AF-A0A2T5HU08-F1
#
_cell.length_a   1.000
_cell.length_b   1.000
_cell.length_c   1.000
_cell.angle_alpha   90.00
_cell.angle_beta   90.00
_cell.angle_gamma   90.00
#
_symmetry.space_group_name_H-M   'P 1'
#
loop_
_entity.id
_entity.type
_entity.pdbx_description
1 polymer ?
#
loop_
_entity_poly.entity_id
_entity_poly.type
_entity_poly.pdbx_seq_one_letter_code
_entity_poly.pdbx_strand_id
1 'polypeptide(L)'
;MATREGSLEAPKRHPIDWKNLDFYNETSLNQEMERVFDICHGCRRCVNLCTAFPRLFDLIDESASGELDSVNKQQFWEVVDRCYLCDMCFMTKCPYVPPHEWNIDFPHLMLRAKAVKYKNQGAGFRDKLLSSTDLMGKLATIPVVVQAVNAMNNTPAVRKIMDSTLGIHADRKLPEYTADKFRANAKPNDTFPVKDGARTPGKVAIYATCYVNYNEPGIGHDLLKILEHNEIPARLVEKEACCGMPKLELGDLDAVEKLKNENIPHLLKLAQDGYAILSAVPSCTLMYKQELPLMFPHDAAVQAVAAAMFDPFEYLALRNQENLLKTDFKKPLGNVAYHIPCHQRVQNFGKKTRDILQLIPDTTVNTVERCSGHDGTWGVKSEHFADSMKIGRPVFKQMAASNPDYISSDCAIAARHIEQGIGESKAQKLHPLTLLRLAYDPDTPHKPAVSDDQPGSHTPSPGEKQMTTTLTRENLLTLEAYAKIRKDFRAQMMAHKKTRKVPLGENITLIFEDALTIRYQIQEMLHVERIFQEAEIIHELETYTPLIPDGHNWKATMMIEYADPVVRAAKLATLVGIEDKVWVKVAGHAPVFAIADEDLERENSEKTSSVHFLRFELTPAMIQALHQNAALSMGVDHPAYQAAIDPVAADVRASLLNDLATA
;
A
#
# COMPACT_ATOMS: atom_id res chain seq x y z
N MET A 1 8.52 -2.93 37.04
CA MET A 1 7.54 -2.12 36.29
C MET A 1 6.60 -3.09 35.61
N ALA A 2 5.29 -2.83 35.63
CA ALA A 2 4.33 -3.74 34.99
C ALA A 2 4.57 -3.73 33.47
N THR A 3 5.04 -4.85 32.92
CA THR A 3 5.16 -5.10 31.49
C THR A 3 3.75 -5.11 30.90
N ARG A 4 3.33 -3.98 30.33
CA ARG A 4 2.12 -3.89 29.52
C ARG A 4 2.49 -4.22 28.09
N GLU A 5 1.80 -5.17 27.50
CA GLU A 5 1.92 -5.49 26.07
C GLU A 5 1.48 -4.26 25.25
N GLY A 6 2.39 -3.70 24.47
CA GLY A 6 2.21 -2.44 23.75
C GLY A 6 2.62 -1.22 24.58
N SER A 7 3.81 -0.67 24.28
CA SER A 7 4.22 0.63 24.83
C SER A 7 3.27 1.73 24.33
N LEU A 8 2.81 2.60 25.25
CA LEU A 8 2.10 3.84 24.90
C LEU A 8 3.08 4.98 24.57
N GLU A 9 4.38 4.74 24.73
CA GLU A 9 5.43 5.71 24.43
C GLU A 9 5.68 5.78 22.92
N ALA A 10 6.10 6.96 22.45
CA ALA A 10 6.46 7.13 21.05
C ALA A 10 7.64 6.21 20.70
N PRO A 11 7.60 5.50 19.54
CA PRO A 11 8.71 4.67 19.09
C PRO A 11 10.01 5.46 19.06
N LYS A 12 11.05 4.93 19.72
CA LYS A 12 12.40 5.50 19.67
C LYS A 12 13.19 4.77 18.60
N ARG A 13 13.72 5.49 17.62
CA ARG A 13 14.61 4.92 16.60
C ARG A 13 16.07 5.13 16.96
N HIS A 14 16.86 4.07 16.88
CA HIS A 14 18.28 4.10 17.23
C HIS A 14 19.16 4.42 16.02
N PRO A 15 20.27 5.15 16.20
CA PRO A 15 21.26 5.34 15.15
C PRO A 15 21.82 4.02 14.62
N ILE A 16 22.20 4.02 13.34
CA ILE A 16 22.74 2.86 12.64
C ILE A 16 24.26 2.89 12.78
N ASP A 17 24.84 1.91 13.48
CA ASP A 17 26.29 1.80 13.71
C ASP A 17 27.04 1.18 12.52
N TRP A 18 26.76 1.66 11.31
CA TRP A 18 27.23 1.04 10.05
C TRP A 18 28.74 1.17 9.80
N LYS A 19 29.44 2.01 10.57
CA LYS A 19 30.89 2.18 10.52
C LYS A 19 31.64 1.16 11.38
N ASN A 20 30.96 0.56 12.35
CA ASN A 20 31.54 -0.49 13.18
C ASN A 20 31.71 -1.78 12.36
N LEU A 21 32.86 -2.45 12.51
CA LEU A 21 33.11 -3.72 11.81
C LEU A 21 32.13 -4.82 12.24
N ASP A 22 31.68 -4.80 13.50
CA ASP A 22 30.71 -5.77 14.03
C ASP A 22 29.32 -5.64 13.39
N PHE A 23 29.00 -4.47 12.82
CA PHE A 23 27.78 -4.30 12.02
C PHE A 23 27.72 -5.29 10.85
N TYR A 24 28.88 -5.65 10.29
CA TYR A 24 28.98 -6.59 9.18
C TYR A 24 29.26 -8.04 9.61
N ASN A 25 29.24 -8.33 10.92
CA ASN A 25 29.44 -9.69 11.40
C ASN A 25 28.21 -10.56 11.09
N GLU A 26 28.36 -11.51 10.17
CA GLU A 26 27.28 -12.41 9.72
C GLU A 26 26.73 -13.30 10.83
N THR A 27 27.56 -13.76 11.76
CA THR A 27 27.10 -14.60 12.88
C THR A 27 26.15 -13.83 13.79
N SER A 28 26.55 -12.61 14.19
CA SER A 28 25.71 -11.71 14.98
C SER A 28 24.45 -11.27 14.23
N LEU A 29 24.56 -11.02 12.92
CA LEU A 29 23.41 -10.70 12.08
C LEU A 29 22.40 -11.86 12.07
N ASN A 30 22.87 -13.09 11.84
CA ASN A 30 21.99 -14.26 11.79
C ASN A 30 21.30 -14.51 13.12
N GLN A 31 22.00 -14.36 14.25
CA GLN A 31 21.40 -14.46 15.58
C GLN A 31 20.31 -13.42 15.82
N GLU A 32 20.53 -12.18 15.35
CA GLU A 32 19.53 -11.12 15.48
C GLU A 32 18.34 -11.32 14.54
N MET A 33 18.57 -11.82 13.31
CA MET A 33 17.51 -12.25 12.40
C MET A 33 16.69 -13.37 13.03
N GLU A 34 17.32 -14.39 13.62
CA GLU A 34 16.61 -15.46 14.33
C GLU A 34 15.69 -14.90 15.41
N ARG A 35 16.24 -14.08 16.31
CA ARG A 35 15.48 -13.46 17.40
C ARG A 35 14.28 -12.66 16.90
N VAL A 36 14.48 -11.80 15.90
CA VAL A 36 13.42 -10.93 15.39
C VAL A 36 12.38 -11.72 14.59
N PHE A 37 12.81 -12.72 13.82
CA PHE A 37 11.94 -13.55 13.00
C PHE A 37 11.01 -14.42 13.85
N ASP A 38 11.54 -15.01 14.93
CA ASP A 38 10.78 -15.77 15.91
C ASP A 38 9.67 -14.91 16.55
N ILE A 39 10.02 -13.73 17.05
CA ILE A 39 9.04 -12.81 17.64
C ILE A 39 8.01 -12.32 16.61
N CYS A 40 8.45 -12.02 15.38
CA CYS A 40 7.55 -11.63 14.30
C CYS A 40 6.57 -12.76 13.96
N HIS A 41 7.02 -14.01 13.91
CA HIS A 41 6.22 -15.20 13.63
C HIS A 41 5.22 -15.52 14.72
N GLY A 42 5.61 -15.39 16.00
CA GLY A 42 4.67 -15.52 17.11
C GLY A 42 3.57 -14.44 17.09
N CYS A 43 3.89 -13.22 16.65
CA CYS A 43 2.96 -12.09 16.65
C CYS A 43 2.05 -12.00 15.41
N ARG A 44 2.59 -12.26 14.21
CA ARG A 44 1.96 -12.18 12.87
C ARG A 44 1.22 -10.90 12.48
N ARG A 45 1.23 -9.87 13.32
CA ARG A 45 0.45 -8.62 13.11
C ARG A 45 0.78 -7.88 11.80
N CYS A 46 2.00 -8.04 11.29
CA CYS A 46 2.48 -7.36 10.09
C CYS A 46 2.17 -8.11 8.78
N VAL A 47 1.46 -9.25 8.80
CA VAL A 47 1.21 -10.13 7.63
C VAL A 47 0.67 -9.38 6.40
N ASN A 48 -0.21 -8.39 6.60
CA ASN A 48 -0.88 -7.69 5.52
C ASN A 48 -0.17 -6.41 5.05
N LEU A 49 1.04 -6.12 5.54
CA LEU A 49 1.77 -4.88 5.21
C LEU A 49 2.54 -4.98 3.89
N CYS A 50 3.28 -6.06 3.70
CA CYS A 50 4.16 -6.29 2.55
C CYS A 50 4.42 -7.79 2.37
N THR A 51 5.19 -8.18 1.34
CA THR A 51 5.49 -9.58 1.03
C THR A 51 6.57 -10.21 1.90
N ALA A 52 7.32 -9.42 2.68
CA ALA A 52 8.36 -9.96 3.56
C ALA A 52 7.79 -10.82 4.70
N PHE A 53 6.70 -10.37 5.34
CA PHE A 53 6.11 -11.09 6.48
C PHE A 53 5.38 -12.38 6.09
N PRO A 54 4.53 -12.42 5.03
CA PRO A 54 4.00 -13.69 4.53
C PRO A 54 5.11 -14.68 4.22
N ARG A 55 6.17 -14.25 3.50
CA ARG A 55 7.27 -15.16 3.18
C ARG A 55 7.98 -15.66 4.44
N LEU A 56 8.21 -14.79 5.42
CA LEU A 56 8.78 -15.16 6.71
C LEU A 56 7.92 -16.23 7.42
N PHE A 57 6.60 -16.05 7.44
CA PHE A 57 5.70 -16.97 8.12
C PHE A 57 5.59 -18.30 7.39
N ASP A 58 5.49 -18.28 6.06
CA ASP A 58 5.50 -19.48 5.22
C ASP A 58 6.78 -20.29 5.47
N LEU A 59 7.96 -19.63 5.49
CA LEU A 59 9.25 -20.30 5.74
C LEU A 59 9.30 -21.06 7.07
N ILE A 60 8.69 -20.52 8.13
CA ILE A 60 8.71 -21.12 9.46
C ILE A 60 7.61 -22.19 9.58
N ASP A 61 6.42 -21.91 9.08
CA ASP A 61 5.29 -22.86 9.11
C ASP A 61 5.55 -24.11 8.27
N GLU A 62 6.35 -23.98 7.21
CA GLU A 62 6.80 -25.07 6.33
C GLU A 62 8.04 -25.81 6.83
N SER A 63 8.63 -25.37 7.96
CA SER A 63 9.83 -25.99 8.51
C SER A 63 9.53 -27.37 9.14
N ALA A 64 10.55 -28.21 9.31
CA ALA A 64 10.36 -29.57 9.81
C ALA A 64 9.80 -29.61 11.25
N SER A 65 10.11 -28.60 12.06
CA SER A 65 9.60 -28.44 13.43
C SER A 65 8.35 -27.56 13.52
N GLY A 66 8.00 -26.81 12.46
CA GLY A 66 7.04 -25.71 12.52
C GLY A 66 7.56 -24.47 13.28
N GLU A 67 8.85 -24.49 13.63
CA GLU A 67 9.55 -23.46 14.39
C GLU A 67 10.80 -22.99 13.64
N LEU A 68 11.40 -21.88 14.06
CA LEU A 68 12.51 -21.24 13.34
C LEU A 68 13.81 -22.06 13.37
N ASP A 69 13.97 -22.94 14.36
CA ASP A 69 15.19 -23.74 14.58
C ASP A 69 15.53 -24.70 13.44
N SER A 70 14.53 -25.12 12.66
CA SER A 70 14.71 -26.02 11.52
C SER A 70 14.70 -25.30 10.15
N VAL A 71 14.61 -23.97 10.13
CA VAL A 71 14.69 -23.18 8.89
C VAL A 71 16.15 -23.01 8.45
N ASN A 72 16.43 -23.25 7.16
CA ASN A 72 17.75 -23.00 6.62
C ASN A 72 18.02 -21.48 6.57
N LYS A 73 19.10 -21.04 7.22
CA LYS A 73 19.53 -19.62 7.28
C LYS A 73 19.69 -18.97 5.90
N GLN A 74 19.99 -19.74 4.86
CA GLN A 74 20.07 -19.19 3.50
C GLN A 74 18.71 -18.69 2.98
N GLN A 75 17.60 -19.20 3.50
CA GLN A 75 16.25 -18.77 3.12
C GLN A 75 15.86 -17.44 3.78
N PHE A 76 16.60 -16.98 4.81
CA PHE A 76 16.35 -15.66 5.41
C PHE A 76 16.53 -14.54 4.38
N TRP A 77 17.42 -14.72 3.40
CA TRP A 77 17.64 -13.76 2.34
C TRP A 77 16.41 -13.53 1.47
N GLU A 78 15.49 -14.49 1.38
CA GLU A 78 14.21 -14.32 0.68
C GLU A 78 13.31 -13.29 1.38
N VAL A 79 13.37 -13.23 2.71
CA VAL A 79 12.67 -12.22 3.53
C VAL A 79 13.37 -10.86 3.36
N VAL A 80 14.70 -10.85 3.41
CA VAL A 80 15.52 -9.63 3.25
C VAL A 80 15.29 -8.97 1.89
N ASP A 81 15.24 -9.75 0.81
CA ASP A 81 15.06 -9.24 -0.55
C ASP A 81 13.64 -8.71 -0.80
N ARG A 82 12.65 -9.18 -0.04
CA ARG A 82 11.26 -8.69 -0.07
C ARG A 82 11.01 -7.49 0.83
N CYS A 83 11.92 -7.19 1.76
CA CYS A 83 11.86 -5.97 2.54
C CYS A 83 12.40 -4.80 1.71
N TYR A 84 11.58 -3.77 1.60
CA TYR A 84 11.89 -2.56 0.87
C TYR A 84 12.00 -1.30 1.77
N LEU A 85 12.29 -1.49 3.05
CA LEU A 85 12.64 -0.39 3.98
C LEU A 85 11.61 0.75 4.08
N CYS A 86 10.32 0.47 3.86
CA CYS A 86 9.28 1.51 3.95
C CYS A 86 8.93 1.96 5.37
N ASP A 87 9.51 1.32 6.39
CA ASP A 87 9.32 1.58 7.83
C ASP A 87 7.92 1.51 8.41
N MET A 88 6.91 1.17 7.61
CA MET A 88 5.52 1.13 8.08
C MET A 88 5.29 0.11 9.19
N CYS A 89 6.01 -1.02 9.19
CA CYS A 89 5.92 -2.02 10.25
C CYS A 89 6.43 -1.49 11.59
N PHE A 90 7.53 -0.72 11.58
CA PHE A 90 8.07 -0.06 12.75
C PHE A 90 7.15 1.08 13.23
N MET A 91 6.74 1.96 12.31
CA MET A 91 6.03 3.18 12.67
C MET A 91 4.58 2.97 13.09
N THR A 92 3.88 1.95 12.57
CA THR A 92 2.41 1.89 12.69
C THR A 92 1.82 0.57 13.15
N LYS A 93 2.56 -0.54 13.13
CA LYS A 93 1.99 -1.87 13.43
C LYS A 93 2.70 -2.62 14.56
N CYS A 94 4.02 -2.55 14.66
CA CYS A 94 4.78 -3.33 15.64
C CYS A 94 4.59 -2.77 17.06
N PRO A 95 4.05 -3.56 18.02
CA PRO A 95 3.92 -3.12 19.42
C PRO A 95 5.22 -3.24 20.23
N TYR A 96 6.26 -3.82 19.62
CA TYR A 96 7.50 -4.25 20.27
C TYR A 96 8.72 -3.42 19.85
N VAL A 97 8.46 -2.24 19.26
CA VAL A 97 9.50 -1.26 18.93
C VAL A 97 10.10 -0.65 20.20
N PRO A 98 11.34 -0.12 20.13
CA PRO A 98 11.95 0.52 21.30
C PRO A 98 11.06 1.67 21.80
N PRO A 99 10.92 1.85 23.13
CA PRO A 99 11.74 1.26 24.20
C PRO A 99 11.23 -0.07 24.76
N HIS A 100 10.34 -0.79 24.06
CA HIS A 100 9.93 -2.13 24.48
C HIS A 100 11.16 -3.06 24.62
N GLU A 101 11.14 -3.97 25.59
CA GLU A 101 12.29 -4.84 25.92
C GLU A 101 12.75 -5.73 24.75
N TRP A 102 11.82 -6.09 23.85
CA TRP A 102 12.13 -6.85 22.63
C TRP A 102 12.79 -6.02 21.52
N ASN A 103 12.76 -4.68 21.61
CA ASN A 103 13.58 -3.78 20.82
C ASN A 103 13.57 -4.08 19.31
N ILE A 104 12.39 -4.25 18.70
CA ILE A 104 12.26 -4.66 17.30
C ILE A 104 12.36 -3.46 16.36
N ASP A 105 13.42 -3.41 15.55
CA ASP A 105 13.53 -2.54 14.37
C ASP A 105 13.78 -3.41 13.13
N PHE A 106 12.70 -4.03 12.65
CA PHE A 106 12.75 -4.92 11.49
C PHE A 106 13.37 -4.25 10.25
N PRO A 107 12.98 -3.02 9.85
CA PRO A 107 13.60 -2.38 8.69
C PRO A 107 15.11 -2.15 8.83
N HIS A 108 15.60 -1.65 9.98
CA HIS A 108 17.05 -1.46 10.16
C HIS A 108 17.81 -2.79 10.19
N LEU A 109 17.21 -3.86 10.71
CA LEU A 109 17.79 -5.20 10.62
C LEU A 109 17.88 -5.67 9.16
N MET A 110 16.86 -5.42 8.35
CA MET A 110 16.88 -5.73 6.91
C MET A 110 17.91 -4.86 6.17
N LEU A 111 18.07 -3.58 6.53
CA LEU A 111 19.13 -2.72 6.00
C LEU A 111 20.53 -3.27 6.35
N ARG A 112 20.76 -3.70 7.60
CA ARG A 112 22.01 -4.37 8.00
C ARG A 112 22.27 -5.62 7.18
N ALA A 113 21.24 -6.46 6.98
CA ALA A 113 21.35 -7.66 6.16
C ALA A 113 21.72 -7.33 4.71
N LYS A 114 21.04 -6.35 4.09
CA LYS A 114 21.36 -5.87 2.74
C LYS A 114 22.78 -5.32 2.64
N ALA A 115 23.24 -4.57 3.64
CA ALA A 115 24.60 -4.04 3.68
C ALA A 115 25.67 -5.13 3.77
N VAL A 116 25.43 -6.17 4.57
CA VAL A 116 26.29 -7.38 4.62
C VAL A 116 26.32 -8.08 3.25
N LYS A 117 25.15 -8.32 2.66
CA LYS A 117 25.03 -8.92 1.33
C LYS A 117 25.79 -8.10 0.27
N TYR A 118 25.64 -6.77 0.30
CA TYR A 118 26.32 -5.86 -0.61
C TYR A 118 27.84 -5.88 -0.42
N LYS A 119 28.34 -5.92 0.82
CA LYS A 119 29.79 -5.99 1.09
C LYS A 119 30.43 -7.28 0.57
N ASN A 120 29.69 -8.39 0.63
CA ASN A 120 30.17 -9.70 0.21
C ASN A 120 30.07 -9.93 -1.32
N GLN A 121 28.99 -9.44 -1.94
CA GLN A 121 28.63 -9.81 -3.32
C GLN A 121 28.59 -8.61 -4.28
N GLY A 122 28.49 -7.38 -3.74
CA GLY A 122 28.15 -6.18 -4.49
C GLY A 122 26.73 -6.21 -5.07
N ALA A 123 26.41 -5.22 -5.89
CA ALA A 123 25.19 -5.23 -6.71
C ALA A 123 25.42 -5.84 -8.11
N GLY A 124 24.42 -6.56 -8.60
CA GLY A 124 24.34 -6.99 -9.99
C GLY A 124 24.25 -5.80 -10.96
N PHE A 125 24.45 -6.07 -12.25
CA PHE A 125 24.43 -5.02 -13.28
C PHE A 125 23.10 -4.26 -13.34
N ARG A 126 21.95 -4.98 -13.33
CA ARG A 126 20.60 -4.38 -13.27
C ARG A 126 20.48 -3.41 -12.08
N ASP A 127 20.85 -3.85 -10.89
CA ASP A 127 20.67 -3.05 -9.66
C ASP A 127 21.58 -1.82 -9.65
N LYS A 128 22.81 -1.95 -10.16
CA LYS A 128 23.70 -0.80 -10.39
C LYS A 128 23.09 0.20 -11.36
N LEU A 129 22.48 -0.27 -12.45
CA LEU A 129 21.81 0.57 -13.45
C LEU A 129 20.62 1.32 -12.82
N LEU A 130 19.69 0.60 -12.20
CA LEU A 130 18.46 1.16 -11.63
C LEU A 130 18.72 2.14 -10.46
N SER A 131 19.75 1.87 -9.65
CA SER A 131 20.10 2.74 -8.51
C SER A 131 20.97 3.95 -8.87
N SER A 132 21.49 4.04 -10.10
CA SER A 132 22.36 5.13 -10.54
C SER A 132 21.57 6.24 -11.25
N THR A 133 20.51 6.72 -10.58
CA THR A 133 19.49 7.61 -11.17
C THR A 133 20.05 8.91 -11.73
N ASP A 134 21.01 9.56 -11.06
CA ASP A 134 21.61 10.81 -11.57
C ASP A 134 22.50 10.57 -12.79
N LEU A 135 23.28 9.49 -12.82
CA LEU A 135 24.08 9.11 -13.99
C LEU A 135 23.17 8.78 -15.18
N MET A 136 22.14 7.96 -14.96
CA MET A 136 21.17 7.60 -16.00
C MET A 136 20.43 8.82 -16.52
N GLY A 137 19.97 9.70 -15.64
CA GLY A 137 19.34 10.96 -16.03
C GLY A 137 20.25 11.85 -16.87
N LYS A 138 21.52 12.02 -16.49
CA LYS A 138 22.50 12.80 -17.28
C LYS A 138 22.69 12.27 -18.69
N LEU A 139 22.72 10.95 -18.86
CA LEU A 139 22.92 10.30 -20.16
C LEU A 139 21.63 10.26 -20.99
N ALA A 140 20.51 9.89 -20.37
CA ALA A 140 19.22 9.71 -21.04
C ALA A 140 18.57 11.04 -21.46
N THR A 141 18.98 12.17 -20.88
CA THR A 141 18.45 13.50 -21.24
C THR A 141 19.28 14.24 -22.30
N ILE A 142 20.33 13.60 -22.86
CA ILE A 142 21.06 14.17 -24.00
C ILE A 142 20.10 14.30 -25.20
N PRO A 143 20.05 15.44 -25.91
CA PRO A 143 19.24 15.59 -27.11
C PRO A 143 19.49 14.44 -28.10
N VAL A 144 18.44 13.98 -28.80
CA VAL A 144 18.41 12.76 -29.63
C VAL A 144 18.46 11.44 -28.83
N VAL A 145 19.29 11.33 -27.79
CA VAL A 145 19.31 10.13 -26.92
C VAL A 145 17.98 9.96 -26.19
N VAL A 146 17.40 11.06 -25.69
CA VAL A 146 16.11 11.04 -25.00
C VAL A 146 14.98 10.47 -25.86
N GLN A 147 14.96 10.81 -27.15
CA GLN A 147 13.94 10.33 -28.09
C GLN A 147 14.10 8.83 -28.31
N ALA A 148 15.34 8.35 -28.47
CA ALA A 148 15.63 6.93 -28.59
C ALA A 148 15.25 6.16 -27.31
N VAL A 149 15.60 6.66 -26.12
CA VAL A 149 15.30 6.01 -24.84
C VAL A 149 13.79 5.91 -24.61
N ASN A 150 13.03 6.99 -24.83
CA ASN A 150 11.57 6.96 -24.66
C ASN A 150 10.91 6.07 -25.73
N ALA A 151 11.36 6.12 -26.99
CA ALA A 151 10.85 5.23 -28.05
C ALA A 151 11.11 3.75 -27.73
N MET A 152 12.31 3.42 -27.20
CA MET A 152 12.62 2.07 -26.72
C MET A 152 11.71 1.65 -25.55
N ASN A 153 11.46 2.55 -24.60
CA ASN A 153 10.58 2.31 -23.47
C ASN A 153 9.11 2.11 -23.86
N ASN A 154 8.68 2.66 -25.01
CA ASN A 154 7.31 2.54 -25.51
C ASN A 154 7.14 1.46 -26.59
N THR A 155 8.21 0.72 -26.93
CA THR A 155 8.17 -0.35 -27.96
C THR A 155 8.03 -1.74 -27.33
N PRO A 156 6.90 -2.45 -27.46
CA PRO A 156 6.66 -3.75 -26.80
C PRO A 156 7.73 -4.82 -27.07
N ALA A 157 8.26 -4.89 -28.29
CA ALA A 157 9.31 -5.85 -28.64
C ALA A 157 10.62 -5.58 -27.88
N VAL A 158 11.00 -4.31 -27.74
CA VAL A 158 12.20 -3.90 -26.98
C VAL A 158 11.98 -4.16 -25.49
N ARG A 159 10.77 -3.90 -24.98
CA ARG A 159 10.39 -4.22 -23.59
C ARG A 159 10.54 -5.69 -23.26
N LYS A 160 10.10 -6.60 -24.15
CA LYS A 160 10.28 -8.05 -23.98
C LYS A 160 11.75 -8.47 -23.95
N ILE A 161 12.59 -7.84 -24.78
CA ILE A 161 14.05 -8.10 -24.78
C ILE A 161 14.67 -7.59 -23.48
N MET A 162 14.28 -6.40 -23.02
CA MET A 162 14.79 -5.83 -21.78
C MET A 162 14.39 -6.65 -20.54
N ASP A 163 13.18 -7.22 -20.55
CA ASP A 163 12.72 -8.16 -19.54
C ASP A 163 13.60 -9.42 -19.50
N SER A 164 13.75 -10.10 -20.64
CA SER A 164 14.52 -11.35 -20.68
C SER A 164 16.03 -11.19 -20.44
N THR A 165 16.59 -10.02 -20.71
CA THR A 165 18.04 -9.76 -20.57
C THR A 165 18.43 -9.05 -19.28
N LEU A 166 17.65 -8.05 -18.87
CA LEU A 166 17.95 -7.23 -17.70
C LEU A 166 17.01 -7.52 -16.52
N GLY A 167 15.93 -8.27 -16.69
CA GLY A 167 14.94 -8.52 -15.63
C GLY A 167 14.17 -7.27 -15.23
N ILE A 168 13.90 -6.38 -16.20
CA ILE A 168 13.04 -5.21 -16.05
C ILE A 168 11.72 -5.52 -16.74
N HIS A 169 10.64 -5.69 -15.97
CA HIS A 169 9.41 -6.30 -16.47
C HIS A 169 8.85 -5.55 -17.70
N ALA A 170 8.46 -6.31 -18.73
CA ALA A 170 8.03 -5.74 -20.01
C ALA A 170 6.83 -4.79 -19.83
N ASP A 171 5.86 -5.19 -19.01
CA ASP A 171 4.61 -4.46 -18.78
C ASP A 171 4.72 -3.32 -17.75
N ARG A 172 5.87 -3.11 -17.11
CA ARG A 172 6.02 -2.00 -16.16
C ARG A 172 6.10 -0.66 -16.93
N LYS A 173 5.17 0.26 -16.65
CA LYS A 173 5.25 1.65 -17.13
C LYS A 173 6.44 2.37 -16.49
N LEU A 174 7.51 2.58 -17.25
CA LEU A 174 8.68 3.32 -16.77
C LEU A 174 8.47 4.83 -16.91
N PRO A 175 9.09 5.66 -16.05
CA PRO A 175 9.10 7.09 -16.24
C PRO A 175 9.88 7.47 -17.49
N GLU A 176 9.33 8.40 -18.26
CA GLU A 176 10.03 8.97 -19.40
C GLU A 176 11.09 9.97 -18.97
N TYR A 177 12.09 10.18 -19.81
CA TYR A 177 13.08 11.23 -19.64
C TYR A 177 12.74 12.45 -20.50
N THR A 178 13.25 13.62 -20.14
CA THR A 178 13.08 14.85 -20.93
C THR A 178 14.39 15.62 -21.09
N ALA A 179 14.62 16.15 -22.29
CA ALA A 179 15.74 17.07 -22.54
C ALA A 179 15.53 18.44 -21.86
N ASP A 180 14.26 18.82 -21.59
CA ASP A 180 13.87 20.06 -20.93
C ASP A 180 14.06 19.97 -19.40
N LYS A 181 15.30 19.76 -18.96
CA LYS A 181 15.64 19.56 -17.54
C LYS A 181 15.19 20.73 -16.67
N PHE A 182 14.66 20.43 -15.47
CA PHE A 182 14.19 21.47 -14.54
C PHE A 182 15.28 22.48 -14.19
N ARG A 183 16.44 22.03 -13.70
CA ARG A 183 17.51 22.93 -13.21
C ARG A 183 18.05 23.87 -14.28
N ALA A 184 18.04 23.44 -15.55
CA ALA A 184 18.52 24.25 -16.66
C ALA A 184 17.51 25.33 -17.10
N ASN A 185 16.22 25.11 -16.82
CA ASN A 185 15.12 25.95 -17.28
C ASN A 185 14.38 26.67 -16.13
N ALA A 186 14.73 26.38 -14.88
CA ALA A 186 14.15 26.97 -13.69
C ALA A 186 14.49 28.46 -13.60
N LYS A 187 13.46 29.26 -13.30
CA LYS A 187 13.56 30.72 -13.11
C LYS A 187 13.06 31.06 -11.72
N PRO A 188 13.83 30.76 -10.66
CA PRO A 188 13.46 31.15 -9.31
C PRO A 188 13.46 32.68 -9.16
N ASN A 189 12.61 33.19 -8.28
CA ASN A 189 12.53 34.61 -7.97
C ASN A 189 12.94 34.81 -6.50
N ASP A 190 14.08 35.45 -6.27
CA ASP A 190 14.65 35.75 -4.95
C ASP A 190 14.44 37.21 -4.52
N THR A 191 13.66 37.98 -5.28
CA THR A 191 13.51 39.43 -5.08
C THR A 191 12.41 39.81 -4.10
N PHE A 192 11.55 38.86 -3.71
CA PHE A 192 10.49 39.11 -2.75
C PHE A 192 11.06 39.40 -1.34
N PRO A 193 10.41 40.28 -0.54
CA PRO A 193 10.81 40.49 0.85
C PRO A 193 10.73 39.21 1.67
N VAL A 194 11.78 38.91 2.43
CA VAL A 194 11.80 37.76 3.36
C VAL A 194 10.83 38.04 4.51
N LYS A 195 9.86 37.13 4.71
CA LYS A 195 8.90 37.18 5.83
C LYS A 195 9.01 35.89 6.64
N ASP A 196 9.77 35.91 7.73
CA ASP A 196 9.89 34.73 8.60
C ASP A 196 8.57 34.44 9.33
N GLY A 197 8.28 33.15 9.48
CA GLY A 197 7.24 32.63 10.36
C GLY A 197 7.84 32.16 11.69
N ALA A 198 6.99 31.80 12.65
CA ALA A 198 7.45 31.32 13.96
C ALA A 198 8.16 29.96 13.84
N ARG A 199 7.74 29.12 12.89
CA ARG A 199 8.32 27.78 12.66
C ARG A 199 8.85 27.58 11.25
N THR A 200 8.76 28.60 10.40
CA THR A 200 9.10 28.51 8.98
C THR A 200 10.01 29.66 8.55
N PRO A 201 11.22 29.38 8.05
CA PRO A 201 12.02 30.41 7.40
C PRO A 201 11.26 31.09 6.27
N GLY A 202 11.45 32.39 6.08
CA GLY A 202 10.75 33.21 5.09
C GLY A 202 11.27 33.10 3.66
N LYS A 203 12.29 32.27 3.43
CA LYS A 203 12.95 32.08 2.13
C LYS A 203 13.27 30.61 1.90
N VAL A 204 13.23 30.19 0.63
CA VAL A 204 13.25 28.78 0.24
C VAL A 204 14.41 28.46 -0.69
N ALA A 205 15.06 27.34 -0.45
CA ALA A 205 15.99 26.71 -1.37
C ALA A 205 15.38 25.41 -1.89
N ILE A 206 15.35 25.21 -3.20
CA ILE A 206 14.82 23.98 -3.81
C ILE A 206 15.97 23.03 -4.12
N TYR A 207 15.95 21.88 -3.44
CA TYR A 207 16.71 20.71 -3.86
C TYR A 207 15.88 20.00 -4.93
N ALA A 208 16.34 20.07 -6.18
CA ALA A 208 15.50 19.69 -7.31
C ALA A 208 15.23 18.19 -7.34
N THR A 209 16.17 17.35 -6.89
CA THR A 209 16.13 15.89 -6.98
C THR A 209 16.38 15.39 -8.41
N CYS A 210 16.87 14.15 -8.53
CA CYS A 210 17.09 13.54 -9.85
C CYS A 210 15.78 13.35 -10.63
N TYR A 211 14.70 12.96 -9.96
CA TYR A 211 13.44 12.62 -10.63
C TYR A 211 12.73 13.84 -11.22
N VAL A 212 12.59 14.93 -10.44
CA VAL A 212 12.03 16.18 -10.98
C VAL A 212 12.97 16.76 -12.04
N ASN A 213 14.29 16.64 -11.88
CA ASN A 213 15.19 17.22 -12.87
C ASN A 213 15.15 16.52 -14.24
N TYR A 214 15.03 15.19 -14.28
CA TYR A 214 15.19 14.41 -15.51
C TYR A 214 13.90 13.78 -16.05
N ASN A 215 12.89 13.53 -15.21
CA ASN A 215 11.67 12.82 -15.59
C ASN A 215 10.43 13.71 -15.57
N GLU A 216 10.17 14.40 -14.44
CA GLU A 216 8.99 15.26 -14.30
C GLU A 216 9.32 16.71 -13.86
N PRO A 217 9.99 17.52 -14.71
CA PRO A 217 10.31 18.92 -14.41
C PRO A 217 9.14 19.82 -14.08
N GLY A 218 7.94 19.50 -14.58
CA GLY A 218 6.72 20.25 -14.31
C GLY A 218 6.48 20.44 -12.81
N ILE A 219 6.76 19.42 -11.99
CA ILE A 219 6.62 19.47 -10.53
C ILE A 219 7.45 20.61 -9.92
N GLY A 220 8.70 20.77 -10.36
CA GLY A 220 9.58 21.83 -9.87
C GLY A 220 9.15 23.22 -10.35
N HIS A 221 8.65 23.34 -11.58
CA HIS A 221 8.12 24.59 -12.10
C HIS A 221 6.83 25.00 -11.38
N ASP A 222 5.95 24.05 -11.07
CA ASP A 222 4.74 24.29 -10.30
C ASP A 222 5.07 24.75 -8.87
N LEU A 223 6.09 24.16 -8.23
CA LEU A 223 6.60 24.62 -6.94
C LEU A 223 7.09 26.07 -6.99
N LEU A 224 7.90 26.43 -8.00
CA LEU A 224 8.35 27.81 -8.18
C LEU A 224 7.17 28.78 -8.33
N LYS A 225 6.13 28.39 -9.07
CA LYS A 225 4.94 29.22 -9.26
C LYS A 225 4.11 29.37 -8.00
N ILE A 226 4.00 28.32 -7.18
CA ILE A 226 3.36 28.41 -5.86
C ILE A 226 4.12 29.37 -4.94
N LEU A 227 5.46 29.27 -4.91
CA LEU A 227 6.30 30.15 -4.10
C LEU A 227 6.21 31.61 -4.58
N GLU A 228 6.23 31.83 -5.90
CA GLU A 228 6.06 33.16 -6.52
C GLU A 228 4.70 33.77 -6.19
N HIS A 229 3.61 33.00 -6.32
CA HIS A 229 2.26 33.46 -5.95
C HIS A 229 2.19 33.91 -4.49
N ASN A 230 2.84 33.14 -3.59
CA ASN A 230 2.92 33.43 -2.16
C ASN A 230 3.99 34.46 -1.78
N GLU A 231 4.67 35.08 -2.75
CA GLU A 231 5.76 36.05 -2.53
C GLU A 231 6.89 35.51 -1.64
N ILE A 232 7.22 34.23 -1.78
CA ILE A 232 8.28 33.59 -1.03
C ILE A 232 9.55 33.61 -1.88
N PRO A 233 10.61 34.35 -1.49
CA PRO A 233 11.85 34.37 -2.24
C PRO A 233 12.47 32.97 -2.28
N ALA A 234 12.75 32.50 -3.49
CA ALA A 234 13.22 31.15 -3.74
C ALA A 234 14.54 31.16 -4.52
N ARG A 235 15.39 30.17 -4.28
CA ARG A 235 16.55 29.85 -5.11
C ARG A 235 16.70 28.34 -5.31
N LEU A 236 17.50 27.91 -6.28
CA LEU A 236 17.90 26.50 -6.38
C LEU A 236 19.15 26.23 -5.54
N VAL A 237 19.31 24.99 -5.09
CA VAL A 237 20.61 24.52 -4.58
C VAL A 237 21.63 24.59 -5.72
N GLU A 238 22.77 25.24 -5.48
CA GLU A 238 23.78 25.53 -6.51
C GLU A 238 24.30 24.26 -7.20
N LYS A 239 24.61 23.23 -6.41
CA LYS A 239 25.06 21.92 -6.87
C LYS A 239 24.40 20.84 -6.05
N GLU A 240 23.92 19.82 -6.73
CA GLU A 240 23.34 18.64 -6.11
C GLU A 240 23.67 17.38 -6.92
N ALA A 241 23.75 16.27 -6.21
CA ALA A 241 23.75 14.89 -6.71
C ALA A 241 22.50 14.18 -6.14
N CYS A 242 22.24 12.94 -6.55
CA CYS A 242 21.15 12.13 -5.98
C CYS A 242 21.22 12.05 -4.44
N CYS A 243 20.07 12.03 -3.76
CA CYS A 243 20.00 11.96 -2.30
C CYS A 243 20.59 10.66 -1.71
N GLY A 244 20.66 9.59 -2.52
CA GLY A 244 21.21 8.30 -2.11
C GLY A 244 20.18 7.25 -1.70
N MET A 245 18.88 7.54 -1.69
CA MET A 245 17.84 6.56 -1.29
C MET A 245 17.95 5.22 -2.03
N PRO A 246 18.09 5.16 -3.38
CA PRO A 246 18.23 3.87 -4.06
C PRO A 246 19.53 3.11 -3.70
N LYS A 247 20.55 3.80 -3.19
CA LYS A 247 21.79 3.15 -2.68
C LYS A 247 21.58 2.60 -1.29
N LEU A 248 20.85 3.32 -0.44
CA LEU A 248 20.43 2.85 0.88
C LEU A 248 19.58 1.57 0.78
N GLU A 249 18.59 1.55 -0.11
CA GLU A 249 17.72 0.39 -0.38
C GLU A 249 18.49 -0.85 -0.88
N LEU A 250 19.65 -0.66 -1.52
CA LEU A 250 20.55 -1.75 -1.92
C LEU A 250 21.51 -2.21 -0.82
N GLY A 251 21.65 -1.46 0.27
CA GLY A 251 22.69 -1.67 1.27
C GLY A 251 24.08 -1.12 0.88
N ASP A 252 24.17 -0.28 -0.16
CA ASP A 252 25.42 0.37 -0.59
C ASP A 252 25.70 1.63 0.26
N LEU A 253 26.03 1.41 1.53
CA LEU A 253 26.18 2.48 2.53
C LEU A 253 27.38 3.40 2.25
N ASP A 254 28.44 2.88 1.62
CA ASP A 254 29.58 3.69 1.19
C ASP A 254 29.19 4.67 0.07
N ALA A 255 28.37 4.24 -0.90
CA ALA A 255 27.85 5.17 -1.91
C ALA A 255 26.88 6.20 -1.31
N VAL A 256 26.10 5.83 -0.29
CA VAL A 256 25.27 6.77 0.47
C VAL A 256 26.15 7.85 1.12
N GLU A 257 27.23 7.46 1.81
CA GLU A 257 28.18 8.41 2.40
C GLU A 257 28.84 9.32 1.35
N LYS A 258 29.24 8.77 0.21
CA LYS A 258 29.80 9.54 -0.89
C LYS A 258 28.82 10.62 -1.38
N LEU A 259 27.57 10.24 -1.66
CA LEU A 259 26.53 11.18 -2.11
C LEU A 259 26.17 12.20 -1.03
N LYS A 260 26.16 11.80 0.24
CA LYS A 260 26.03 12.70 1.39
C LYS A 260 27.16 13.74 1.38
N ASN A 261 28.41 13.32 1.20
CA ASN A 261 29.57 14.22 1.22
C ASN A 261 29.61 15.17 0.01
N GLU A 262 28.99 14.80 -1.12
CA GLU A 262 28.80 15.69 -2.26
C GLU A 262 27.71 16.74 -2.00
N ASN A 263 26.61 16.37 -1.32
CA ASN A 263 25.44 17.25 -1.14
C ASN A 263 25.51 18.14 0.11
N ILE A 264 25.89 17.59 1.26
CA ILE A 264 25.79 18.27 2.57
C ILE A 264 26.50 19.63 2.59
N PRO A 265 27.69 19.84 2.01
CA PRO A 265 28.33 21.15 2.03
C PRO A 265 27.48 22.27 1.39
N HIS A 266 26.78 21.97 0.30
CA HIS A 266 25.92 22.93 -0.39
C HIS A 266 24.61 23.18 0.37
N LEU A 267 24.03 22.13 0.94
CA LEU A 267 22.81 22.22 1.76
C LEU A 267 23.07 22.92 3.10
N LEU A 268 24.22 22.68 3.73
CA LEU A 268 24.61 23.29 4.99
C LEU A 268 24.71 24.81 4.84
N LYS A 269 25.31 25.30 3.76
CA LYS A 269 25.39 26.74 3.47
C LYS A 269 23.99 27.36 3.43
N LEU A 270 23.03 26.70 2.79
CA LEU A 270 21.63 27.16 2.72
C LEU A 270 20.96 27.15 4.10
N ALA A 271 21.17 26.09 4.88
CA ALA A 271 20.64 25.98 6.24
C ALA A 271 21.20 27.10 7.15
N GLN A 272 22.51 27.35 7.10
CA GLN A 272 23.18 28.41 7.86
C GLN A 272 22.74 29.82 7.41
N ASP A 273 22.48 29.99 6.11
CA ASP A 273 21.90 31.22 5.56
C ASP A 273 20.43 31.42 5.97
N GLY A 274 19.80 30.49 6.68
CA GLY A 274 18.41 30.57 7.15
C GLY A 274 17.38 30.27 6.06
N TYR A 275 17.66 29.36 5.13
CA TYR A 275 16.68 28.88 4.16
C TYR A 275 15.93 27.66 4.68
N ALA A 276 14.63 27.59 4.38
CA ALA A 276 13.92 26.31 4.33
C ALA A 276 14.32 25.58 3.04
N ILE A 277 14.77 24.34 3.15
CA ILE A 277 15.18 23.51 2.01
C ILE A 277 14.02 22.60 1.65
N LEU A 278 13.47 22.74 0.45
CA LEU A 278 12.34 21.95 -0.03
C LEU A 278 12.79 20.91 -1.06
N SER A 279 12.23 19.71 -0.95
CA SER A 279 12.33 18.64 -1.96
C SER A 279 10.94 18.12 -2.28
N ALA A 280 10.54 18.17 -3.55
CA ALA A 280 9.22 17.69 -3.98
C ALA A 280 9.10 16.16 -4.08
N VAL A 281 10.18 15.41 -3.81
CA VAL A 281 10.14 13.95 -3.78
C VAL A 281 10.27 13.48 -2.32
N PRO A 282 9.27 12.76 -1.77
CA PRO A 282 9.20 12.46 -0.35
C PRO A 282 10.33 11.53 0.13
N SER A 283 10.88 10.65 -0.73
CA SER A 283 12.05 9.84 -0.37
C SER A 283 13.30 10.69 -0.14
N CYS A 284 13.51 11.73 -0.97
CA CYS A 284 14.64 12.64 -0.79
C CYS A 284 14.48 13.46 0.49
N THR A 285 13.26 13.90 0.81
CA THR A 285 12.98 14.59 2.07
C THR A 285 13.24 13.68 3.27
N LEU A 286 12.72 12.44 3.25
CA LEU A 286 12.98 11.44 4.29
C LEU A 286 14.47 11.15 4.47
N MET A 287 15.21 11.02 3.37
CA MET A 287 16.66 10.76 3.37
C MET A 287 17.42 11.80 4.19
N TYR A 288 17.15 13.08 3.98
CA TYR A 288 17.82 14.16 4.70
C TYR A 288 17.24 14.39 6.10
N LYS A 289 15.93 14.23 6.31
CA LYS A 289 15.30 14.48 7.63
C LYS A 289 15.54 13.36 8.64
N GLN A 290 15.70 12.12 8.20
CA GLN A 290 15.76 10.96 9.11
C GLN A 290 16.89 9.97 8.81
N GLU A 291 17.02 9.46 7.58
CA GLU A 291 17.97 8.38 7.28
C GLU A 291 19.43 8.79 7.50
N LEU A 292 19.86 9.92 6.91
CA LEU A 292 21.21 10.42 7.10
C LEU A 292 21.49 10.81 8.56
N PRO A 293 20.59 11.49 9.30
CA PRO A 293 20.74 11.69 10.74
C PRO A 293 20.94 10.40 11.54
N LEU A 294 20.26 9.31 11.18
CA LEU A 294 20.41 8.01 11.83
C LEU A 294 21.74 7.33 11.49
N MET A 295 22.25 7.49 10.26
CA MET A 295 23.56 6.98 9.84
C MET A 295 24.74 7.83 10.35
N PHE A 296 24.53 9.13 10.59
CA PHE A 296 25.55 10.10 10.97
C PHE A 296 25.08 10.95 12.18
N PRO A 297 24.77 10.34 13.33
CA PRO A 297 24.16 11.02 14.47
C PRO A 297 25.07 12.12 15.09
N HIS A 298 26.38 12.02 14.89
CA HIS A 298 27.37 12.94 15.43
C HIS A 298 27.86 13.99 14.42
N ASP A 299 27.37 13.95 13.18
CA ASP A 299 27.72 14.95 12.17
C ASP A 299 26.81 16.16 12.28
N ALA A 300 27.33 17.24 12.88
CA ALA A 300 26.58 18.48 13.07
C ALA A 300 26.06 19.11 11.77
N ALA A 301 26.76 18.92 10.64
CA ALA A 301 26.31 19.43 9.35
C ALA A 301 25.08 18.68 8.85
N VAL A 302 25.06 17.35 9.02
CA VAL A 302 23.88 16.52 8.71
C VAL A 302 22.69 16.93 9.56
N GLN A 303 22.89 17.11 10.87
CA GLN A 303 21.81 17.52 11.77
C GLN A 303 21.25 18.92 11.42
N ALA A 304 22.12 19.87 11.07
CA ALA A 304 21.70 21.21 10.65
C ALA A 304 20.90 21.19 9.34
N VAL A 305 21.30 20.37 8.36
CA VAL A 305 20.55 20.19 7.11
C VAL A 305 19.21 19.52 7.37
N ALA A 306 19.15 18.50 8.22
CA ALA A 306 17.92 17.82 8.60
C ALA A 306 16.89 18.79 9.22
N ALA A 307 17.34 19.67 10.11
CA ALA A 307 16.51 20.69 10.75
C ALA A 307 15.97 21.75 9.77
N ALA A 308 16.68 21.99 8.66
CA ALA A 308 16.29 22.93 7.62
C ALA A 308 15.50 22.29 6.47
N MET A 309 15.35 20.96 6.44
CA MET A 309 14.70 20.23 5.35
C MET A 309 13.20 20.06 5.61
N PHE A 310 12.38 20.40 4.61
CA PHE A 310 10.92 20.29 4.68
C PHE A 310 10.35 19.58 3.46
N ASP A 311 9.25 18.88 3.69
CA ASP A 311 8.31 18.57 2.63
C ASP A 311 7.57 19.86 2.21
N PRO A 312 7.29 20.08 0.91
CA PRO A 312 6.60 21.29 0.45
C PRO A 312 5.26 21.53 1.17
N PHE A 313 4.45 20.49 1.38
CA PHE A 313 3.14 20.66 2.02
C PHE A 313 3.23 20.76 3.54
N GLU A 314 4.25 20.17 4.16
CA GLU A 314 4.59 20.47 5.56
C GLU A 314 4.89 21.97 5.74
N TYR A 315 5.77 22.52 4.90
CA TYR A 315 6.14 23.94 4.93
C TYR A 315 4.93 24.84 4.69
N LEU A 316 4.16 24.60 3.62
CA LEU A 316 2.98 25.42 3.29
C LEU A 316 1.89 25.34 4.38
N ALA A 317 1.67 24.17 4.99
CA ALA A 317 0.72 24.03 6.10
C ALA A 317 1.15 24.80 7.34
N LEU A 318 2.44 24.80 7.68
CA LEU A 318 2.97 25.59 8.78
C LEU A 318 2.83 27.10 8.50
N ARG A 319 3.09 27.55 7.27
CA ARG A 319 2.87 28.94 6.86
C ARG A 319 1.39 29.33 6.95
N ASN A 320 0.48 28.46 6.54
CA ASN A 320 -0.96 28.70 6.64
C ASN A 320 -1.41 28.87 8.10
N GLN A 321 -0.92 28.03 9.01
CA GLN A 321 -1.20 28.16 10.45
C GLN A 321 -0.72 29.49 11.05
N GLU A 322 0.23 30.15 10.38
CA GLU A 322 0.80 31.42 10.79
C GLU A 322 0.20 32.61 10.00
N ASN A 323 -0.84 32.37 9.18
CA ASN A 323 -1.47 33.35 8.27
C ASN A 323 -0.50 33.96 7.24
N LEU A 324 0.50 33.17 6.83
CA LEU A 324 1.55 33.57 5.89
C LEU A 324 1.42 32.86 4.52
N LEU A 325 0.35 32.08 4.33
CA LEU A 325 -0.01 31.48 3.05
C LEU A 325 -1.21 32.25 2.47
N LYS A 326 -1.17 32.61 1.19
CA LYS A 326 -2.33 33.18 0.49
C LYS A 326 -3.32 32.05 0.19
N THR A 327 -4.61 32.29 0.43
CA THR A 327 -5.69 31.32 0.14
C THR A 327 -6.70 31.88 -0.85
N ASP A 328 -6.23 32.75 -1.75
CA ASP A 328 -6.97 33.41 -2.83
C ASP A 328 -7.13 32.50 -4.06
N PHE A 329 -7.60 31.27 -3.82
CA PHE A 329 -7.81 30.28 -4.87
C PHE A 329 -8.87 30.75 -5.87
N LYS A 330 -8.55 30.64 -7.16
CA LYS A 330 -9.40 31.08 -8.28
C LYS A 330 -10.18 29.94 -8.94
N LYS A 331 -9.73 28.70 -8.77
CA LYS A 331 -10.32 27.53 -9.43
C LYS A 331 -10.52 26.38 -8.45
N PRO A 332 -11.73 25.80 -8.37
CA PRO A 332 -11.96 24.57 -7.61
C PRO A 332 -11.35 23.36 -8.31
N LEU A 333 -11.03 22.31 -7.54
CA LEU A 333 -10.46 21.07 -8.08
C LEU A 333 -11.49 19.93 -8.21
N GLY A 334 -12.72 20.09 -7.71
CA GLY A 334 -13.70 19.01 -7.73
C GLY A 334 -13.25 17.84 -6.84
N ASN A 335 -13.29 16.61 -7.35
CA ASN A 335 -12.95 15.41 -6.60
C ASN A 335 -11.50 14.96 -6.86
N VAL A 336 -10.67 14.95 -5.82
CA VAL A 336 -9.28 14.50 -5.86
C VAL A 336 -9.16 13.19 -5.10
N ALA A 337 -8.84 12.09 -5.79
CA ALA A 337 -8.34 10.89 -5.17
C ALA A 337 -6.84 11.06 -4.90
N TYR A 338 -6.46 11.09 -3.62
CA TYR A 338 -5.10 11.39 -3.18
C TYR A 338 -4.49 10.24 -2.36
N HIS A 339 -3.40 9.68 -2.84
CA HIS A 339 -2.64 8.65 -2.15
C HIS A 339 -1.51 9.26 -1.32
N ILE A 340 -1.42 8.86 -0.05
CA ILE A 340 -0.37 9.30 0.88
C ILE A 340 0.78 8.28 0.86
N PRO A 341 1.96 8.61 0.27
CA PRO A 341 3.06 7.67 0.14
C PRO A 341 3.74 7.33 1.48
N CYS A 342 4.29 6.12 1.60
CA CYS A 342 4.96 5.62 2.81
C CYS A 342 6.06 6.58 3.31
N HIS A 343 6.92 7.08 2.42
CA HIS A 343 7.99 8.01 2.78
C HIS A 343 7.50 9.34 3.38
N GLN A 344 6.25 9.74 3.11
CA GLN A 344 5.64 10.90 3.76
C GLN A 344 5.08 10.53 5.13
N ARG A 345 4.45 9.35 5.24
CA ARG A 345 3.87 8.85 6.50
C ARG A 345 4.94 8.65 7.58
N VAL A 346 6.10 8.11 7.22
CA VAL A 346 7.23 7.89 8.13
C VAL A 346 7.79 9.20 8.68
N GLN A 347 7.69 10.29 7.93
CA GLN A 347 8.08 11.63 8.41
C GLN A 347 7.17 12.17 9.53
N ASN A 348 6.02 11.54 9.78
CA ASN A 348 5.13 11.79 10.91
C ASN A 348 4.68 13.26 11.08
N PHE A 349 4.57 14.01 9.99
CA PHE A 349 4.03 15.38 10.02
C PHE A 349 2.51 15.45 9.76
N GLY A 350 1.84 14.31 9.63
CA GLY A 350 0.40 14.21 9.37
C GLY A 350 0.01 14.41 7.90
N LYS A 351 -1.28 14.61 7.63
CA LYS A 351 -1.87 14.61 6.28
C LYS A 351 -1.85 16.00 5.63
N LYS A 352 -0.70 16.68 5.65
CA LYS A 352 -0.60 18.11 5.30
C LYS A 352 -0.94 18.44 3.85
N THR A 353 -0.63 17.55 2.92
CA THR A 353 -1.04 17.70 1.51
C THR A 353 -2.56 17.76 1.39
N ARG A 354 -3.27 16.81 2.01
CA ARG A 354 -4.75 16.83 2.09
C ARG A 354 -5.23 18.13 2.73
N ASP A 355 -4.69 18.49 3.88
CA ASP A 355 -5.14 19.67 4.64
C ASP A 355 -5.05 20.96 3.81
N ILE A 356 -3.97 21.15 3.03
CA ILE A 356 -3.81 22.29 2.14
C ILE A 356 -4.78 22.24 0.95
N LEU A 357 -4.89 21.09 0.28
CA LEU A 357 -5.81 20.97 -0.87
C LEU A 357 -7.28 21.17 -0.44
N GLN A 358 -7.63 20.80 0.79
CA GLN A 358 -8.97 20.96 1.35
C GLN A 358 -9.33 22.42 1.67
N LEU A 359 -8.37 23.35 1.65
CA LEU A 359 -8.62 24.79 1.76
C LEU A 359 -9.21 25.37 0.46
N ILE A 360 -9.06 24.67 -0.66
CA ILE A 360 -9.55 25.12 -1.95
C ILE A 360 -11.07 24.95 -1.98
N PRO A 361 -11.85 26.00 -2.28
CA PRO A 361 -13.31 25.90 -2.38
C PRO A 361 -13.77 24.81 -3.33
N ASP A 362 -14.93 24.22 -3.06
CA ASP A 362 -15.58 23.18 -3.87
C ASP A 362 -14.64 22.03 -4.28
N THR A 363 -13.74 21.65 -3.36
CA THR A 363 -12.77 20.56 -3.52
C THR A 363 -13.00 19.50 -2.47
N THR A 364 -13.11 18.24 -2.88
CA THR A 364 -13.16 17.07 -1.99
C THR A 364 -11.89 16.26 -2.17
N VAL A 365 -11.18 15.97 -1.08
CA VAL A 365 -9.95 15.17 -1.13
C VAL A 365 -10.18 13.82 -0.45
N ASN A 366 -10.25 12.77 -1.26
CA ASN A 366 -10.39 11.39 -0.80
C ASN A 366 -9.02 10.75 -0.60
N THR A 367 -8.64 10.51 0.66
CA THR A 367 -7.31 9.98 1.00
C THR A 367 -7.23 8.46 0.99
N VAL A 368 -6.19 7.91 0.37
CA VAL A 368 -5.84 6.48 0.43
C VAL A 368 -4.47 6.28 1.08
N GLU A 369 -4.41 5.48 2.15
CA GLU A 369 -3.23 5.33 3.03
C GLU A 369 -2.72 3.90 3.10
N ARG A 370 -2.44 3.30 1.94
CA ARG A 370 -1.90 1.95 1.83
C ARG A 370 -0.72 1.92 0.85
N CYS A 371 0.14 0.92 0.96
CA CYS A 371 1.28 0.77 0.07
C CYS A 371 0.81 0.67 -1.39
N SER A 372 1.39 1.50 -2.26
CA SER A 372 1.12 1.44 -3.69
C SER A 372 1.67 0.16 -4.33
N GLY A 373 2.66 -0.49 -3.72
CA GLY A 373 3.31 -1.70 -4.22
C GLY A 373 4.50 -1.45 -5.16
N HIS A 374 4.88 -0.20 -5.44
CA HIS A 374 5.93 0.08 -6.43
C HIS A 374 7.35 -0.02 -5.87
N ASP A 375 7.63 0.66 -4.75
CA ASP A 375 8.95 0.71 -4.12
C ASP A 375 10.13 1.03 -5.08
N GLY A 376 10.03 2.12 -5.84
CA GLY A 376 11.15 2.62 -6.66
C GLY A 376 11.74 1.65 -7.69
N THR A 377 12.66 0.78 -7.28
CA THR A 377 13.32 -0.22 -8.13
C THR A 377 12.74 -1.63 -7.98
N TRP A 378 12.15 -1.98 -6.84
CA TRP A 378 11.69 -3.35 -6.55
C TRP A 378 10.54 -3.75 -7.47
N GLY A 379 9.48 -2.95 -7.57
CA GLY A 379 8.32 -3.23 -8.41
C GLY A 379 8.58 -3.15 -9.91
N VAL A 380 9.77 -2.71 -10.33
CA VAL A 380 10.22 -2.69 -11.72
C VAL A 380 10.80 -4.04 -12.16
N LYS A 381 11.27 -4.84 -11.20
CA LYS A 381 11.91 -6.13 -11.46
C LYS A 381 10.89 -7.20 -11.82
N SER A 382 11.23 -8.07 -12.77
CA SER A 382 10.31 -9.08 -13.29
C SER A 382 9.82 -10.05 -12.21
N GLU A 383 10.71 -10.48 -11.31
CA GLU A 383 10.40 -11.36 -10.18
C GLU A 383 9.45 -10.74 -9.14
N HIS A 384 9.21 -9.43 -9.19
CA HIS A 384 8.40 -8.69 -8.22
C HIS A 384 7.22 -7.95 -8.84
N PHE A 385 7.10 -7.94 -10.17
CA PHE A 385 6.04 -7.21 -10.86
C PHE A 385 4.64 -7.68 -10.42
N ALA A 386 4.40 -8.99 -10.41
CA ALA A 386 3.11 -9.56 -10.01
C ALA A 386 2.76 -9.22 -8.55
N ASP A 387 3.74 -9.35 -7.65
CA ASP A 387 3.57 -8.98 -6.24
C ASP A 387 3.31 -7.49 -6.07
N SER A 388 4.02 -6.65 -6.82
CA SER A 388 3.84 -5.19 -6.86
C SER A 388 2.40 -4.81 -7.26
N MET A 389 1.89 -5.39 -8.35
CA MET A 389 0.50 -5.17 -8.78
C MET A 389 -0.51 -5.71 -7.77
N LYS A 390 -0.24 -6.86 -7.15
CA LYS A 390 -1.10 -7.47 -6.11
C LYS A 390 -1.18 -6.60 -4.86
N ILE A 391 -0.05 -6.08 -4.37
CA ILE A 391 0.00 -5.18 -3.22
C ILE A 391 -0.77 -3.89 -3.51
N GLY A 392 -0.61 -3.33 -4.71
CA GLY A 392 -1.25 -2.08 -5.11
C GLY A 392 -2.75 -2.17 -5.40
N ARG A 393 -3.29 -3.37 -5.69
CA ARG A 393 -4.69 -3.58 -6.09
C ARG A 393 -5.73 -2.88 -5.19
N PRO A 394 -5.65 -2.92 -3.84
CA PRO A 394 -6.58 -2.20 -2.99
C PRO A 394 -6.49 -0.68 -3.15
N VAL A 395 -5.27 -0.14 -3.37
CA VAL A 395 -5.07 1.29 -3.64
C VAL A 395 -5.67 1.66 -4.98
N PHE A 396 -5.46 0.86 -6.04
CA PHE A 396 -6.02 1.13 -7.37
C PHE A 396 -7.55 1.18 -7.32
N LYS A 397 -8.18 0.19 -6.67
CA LYS A 397 -9.64 0.14 -6.50
C LYS A 397 -10.16 1.36 -5.74
N GLN A 398 -9.53 1.72 -4.62
CA GLN A 398 -9.96 2.87 -3.81
C GLN A 398 -9.74 4.21 -4.52
N MET A 399 -8.63 4.37 -5.24
CA MET A 399 -8.29 5.59 -5.97
C MET A 399 -9.15 5.78 -7.23
N ALA A 400 -9.63 4.69 -7.84
CA ALA A 400 -10.60 4.75 -8.94
C ALA A 400 -12.04 4.97 -8.46
N ALA A 401 -12.33 4.68 -7.19
CA ALA A 401 -13.65 4.84 -6.62
C ALA A 401 -14.09 6.31 -6.64
N SER A 402 -15.39 6.54 -6.73
CA SER A 402 -16.01 7.88 -6.71
C SER A 402 -15.76 8.75 -7.94
N ASN A 403 -15.30 8.17 -9.06
CA ASN A 403 -15.10 8.85 -10.34
C ASN A 403 -14.39 10.22 -10.18
N PRO A 404 -13.14 10.22 -9.68
CA PRO A 404 -12.44 11.46 -9.37
C PRO A 404 -12.08 12.24 -10.64
N ASP A 405 -11.94 13.57 -10.50
CA ASP A 405 -11.38 14.42 -11.54
C ASP A 405 -9.86 14.24 -11.63
N TYR A 406 -9.21 13.96 -10.48
CA TYR A 406 -7.77 13.85 -10.36
C TYR A 406 -7.32 12.63 -9.55
N ILE A 407 -6.26 11.97 -10.03
CA ILE A 407 -5.49 10.98 -9.27
C ILE A 407 -4.17 11.65 -8.86
N SER A 408 -3.84 11.62 -7.57
CA SER A 408 -2.71 12.39 -7.05
C SER A 408 -1.91 11.64 -5.98
N SER A 409 -0.60 11.93 -5.89
CA SER A 409 0.32 11.44 -4.86
C SER A 409 1.60 12.28 -4.88
N ASP A 410 2.14 12.64 -3.71
CA ASP A 410 3.43 13.35 -3.60
C ASP A 410 4.60 12.49 -4.11
N CYS A 411 4.42 11.17 -4.17
CA CYS A 411 5.34 10.30 -4.88
C CYS A 411 4.85 10.11 -6.32
N ALA A 412 5.49 10.78 -7.29
CA ALA A 412 5.17 10.68 -8.72
C ALA A 412 5.32 9.26 -9.27
N ILE A 413 6.28 8.48 -8.74
CA ILE A 413 6.46 7.07 -9.10
C ILE A 413 5.25 6.25 -8.63
N ALA A 414 4.77 6.46 -7.40
CA ALA A 414 3.56 5.81 -6.92
C ALA A 414 2.33 6.24 -7.72
N ALA A 415 2.21 7.52 -8.09
CA ALA A 415 1.11 8.03 -8.91
C ALA A 415 1.03 7.31 -10.27
N ARG A 416 2.16 7.15 -10.99
CA ARG A 416 2.21 6.40 -12.26
C ARG A 416 1.86 4.93 -12.07
N HIS A 417 2.31 4.32 -10.98
CA HIS A 417 1.96 2.93 -10.69
C HIS A 417 0.47 2.76 -10.40
N ILE A 418 -0.12 3.70 -9.66
CA ILE A 418 -1.55 3.73 -9.36
C ILE A 418 -2.35 3.91 -10.65
N GLU A 419 -1.98 4.87 -11.49
CA GLU A 419 -2.58 5.06 -12.82
C GLU A 419 -2.47 3.80 -13.68
N GLN A 420 -1.30 3.15 -13.71
CA GLN A 420 -1.12 1.86 -14.39
C GLN A 420 -2.09 0.79 -13.86
N GLY A 421 -2.24 0.71 -12.54
CA GLY A 421 -3.07 -0.30 -11.88
C GLY A 421 -4.57 -0.04 -11.98
N ILE A 422 -4.98 1.21 -12.12
CA ILE A 422 -6.37 1.62 -12.40
C ILE A 422 -6.74 1.27 -13.84
N GLY A 423 -5.80 1.45 -14.77
CA GLY A 423 -6.08 1.27 -16.19
C GLY A 423 -6.77 2.51 -16.77
N GLU A 424 -7.83 2.29 -17.56
CA GLU A 424 -8.57 3.38 -18.19
C GLU A 424 -9.34 4.21 -17.15
N SER A 425 -9.10 5.52 -17.14
CA SER A 425 -9.80 6.47 -16.29
C SER A 425 -9.94 7.81 -16.98
N LYS A 426 -11.03 8.53 -16.70
CA LYS A 426 -11.19 9.94 -17.10
C LYS A 426 -10.43 10.90 -16.18
N ALA A 427 -10.02 10.43 -15.01
CA ALA A 427 -9.27 11.21 -14.03
C ALA A 427 -7.87 11.54 -14.55
N GLN A 428 -7.42 12.77 -14.35
CA GLN A 428 -6.06 13.17 -14.73
C GLN A 428 -5.07 12.87 -13.61
N LYS A 429 -3.97 12.18 -13.91
CA LYS A 429 -2.87 11.99 -12.97
C LYS A 429 -2.05 13.28 -12.84
N LEU A 430 -2.19 13.99 -11.73
CA LEU A 430 -1.44 15.23 -11.45
C LEU A 430 -0.79 15.20 -10.08
N HIS A 431 0.40 15.80 -9.95
CA HIS A 431 1.07 15.96 -8.67
C HIS A 431 0.31 16.97 -7.78
N PRO A 432 0.27 16.82 -6.45
CA PRO A 432 -0.42 17.76 -5.57
C PRO A 432 0.04 19.23 -5.73
N LEU A 433 1.33 19.46 -5.98
CA LEU A 433 1.84 20.80 -6.31
C LEU A 433 1.24 21.36 -7.60
N THR A 434 1.04 20.52 -8.62
CA THR A 434 0.36 20.94 -9.86
C THR A 434 -1.08 21.32 -9.59
N LEU A 435 -1.80 20.54 -8.77
CA LEU A 435 -3.18 20.83 -8.37
C LEU A 435 -3.28 22.16 -7.62
N LEU A 436 -2.39 22.39 -6.64
CA LEU A 436 -2.35 23.65 -5.90
C LEU A 436 -2.03 24.84 -6.82
N ARG A 437 -1.09 24.69 -7.77
CA ARG A 437 -0.82 25.74 -8.76
C ARG A 437 -2.05 26.03 -9.63
N LEU A 438 -2.75 25.01 -10.12
CA LEU A 438 -3.97 25.18 -10.91
C LEU A 438 -5.06 25.93 -10.14
N ALA A 439 -5.15 25.72 -8.84
CA ALA A 439 -6.09 26.44 -7.98
C ALA A 439 -5.72 27.93 -7.81
N TYR A 440 -4.43 28.28 -7.74
CA TYR A 440 -3.99 29.68 -7.69
C TYR A 440 -4.10 30.42 -9.04
N ASP A 441 -3.67 29.76 -10.12
CA ASP A 441 -3.54 30.37 -11.43
C ASP A 441 -3.99 29.41 -12.56
N PRO A 442 -5.29 29.44 -12.91
CA PRO A 442 -5.85 28.53 -13.91
C PRO A 442 -5.50 28.89 -15.35
N ASP A 443 -5.07 30.13 -15.61
CA ASP A 443 -4.86 30.66 -16.96
C ASP A 443 -3.44 30.40 -17.49
N THR A 444 -2.50 30.04 -16.61
CA THR A 444 -1.17 29.59 -17.03
C THR A 444 -1.27 28.15 -17.57
N PRO A 445 -0.92 27.91 -18.86
CA PRO A 445 -0.98 26.57 -19.45
C PRO A 445 -0.11 25.60 -18.65
N HIS A 446 -0.70 24.50 -18.19
CA HIS A 446 0.08 23.36 -17.74
C HIS A 446 0.67 22.67 -18.97
N LYS A 447 1.99 22.65 -19.11
CA LYS A 447 2.66 21.77 -20.09
C LYS A 447 2.60 20.36 -19.48
N PRO A 448 1.77 19.43 -19.98
CA PRO A 448 1.69 18.11 -19.38
C PRO A 448 3.06 17.44 -19.43
N ALA A 449 3.38 16.64 -18.40
CA ALA A 449 4.40 15.61 -18.56
C ALA A 449 3.93 14.73 -19.74
N VAL A 450 4.84 14.50 -20.69
CA VAL A 450 4.65 13.83 -21.99
C VAL A 450 3.38 12.96 -22.05
N SER A 451 2.44 13.33 -22.91
CA SER A 451 1.10 12.73 -23.02
C SER A 451 1.12 11.38 -23.74
N ASP A 452 0.51 10.37 -23.12
CA ASP A 452 0.01 9.16 -23.80
C ASP A 452 -1.30 9.51 -24.53
N ASP A 453 -1.34 9.41 -25.86
CA ASP A 453 -2.55 9.55 -26.68
C ASP A 453 -3.46 8.29 -26.60
N GLN A 454 -4.79 8.47 -26.49
CA GLN A 454 -5.83 7.42 -26.56
C GLN A 454 -7.16 7.97 -27.16
N PRO A 455 -7.95 7.17 -27.94
CA PRO A 455 -9.34 7.52 -28.30
C PRO A 455 -10.43 6.45 -27.97
N GLY A 456 -11.59 6.93 -27.45
CA GLY A 456 -13.01 6.49 -27.64
C GLY A 456 -13.54 5.24 -26.90
N SER A 457 -14.33 5.28 -25.80
CA SER A 457 -15.73 5.73 -25.51
C SER A 457 -16.82 4.63 -25.51
N HIS A 458 -17.50 4.39 -24.35
CA HIS A 458 -18.94 4.13 -24.22
C HIS A 458 -19.42 4.24 -22.74
N THR A 459 -20.70 4.58 -22.52
CA THR A 459 -21.37 4.94 -21.24
C THR A 459 -22.49 3.95 -20.86
N PRO A 460 -22.87 3.82 -19.56
CA PRO A 460 -24.22 3.39 -19.17
C PRO A 460 -24.93 4.31 -18.14
N SER A 461 -26.27 4.13 -18.01
CA SER A 461 -27.23 4.85 -17.13
C SER A 461 -27.61 4.06 -15.85
N PRO A 462 -28.21 4.69 -14.80
CA PRO A 462 -28.51 4.02 -13.52
C PRO A 462 -30.00 3.97 -13.07
N GLY A 463 -30.31 3.05 -12.14
CA GLY A 463 -31.53 2.95 -11.30
C GLY A 463 -31.89 1.46 -11.06
N GLU A 464 -32.13 0.91 -9.86
CA GLU A 464 -32.99 1.32 -8.72
C GLU A 464 -32.63 0.59 -7.39
N LYS A 465 -33.17 1.05 -6.26
CA LYS A 465 -33.01 0.53 -4.87
C LYS A 465 -34.17 -0.40 -4.42
N GLN A 466 -33.90 -1.37 -3.53
CA GLN A 466 -34.89 -2.20 -2.83
C GLN A 466 -34.56 -2.37 -1.32
N MET A 467 -35.60 -2.46 -0.45
CA MET A 467 -35.56 -2.62 1.04
C MET A 467 -35.49 -4.10 1.46
N THR A 468 -35.06 -4.58 2.66
CA THR A 468 -34.03 -4.27 3.68
C THR A 468 -33.94 -5.50 4.61
N THR A 469 -32.78 -6.16 4.68
CA THR A 469 -32.26 -6.94 5.84
C THR A 469 -30.85 -6.41 6.22
N THR A 470 -30.63 -5.15 5.92
CA THR A 470 -29.31 -4.53 5.86
C THR A 470 -28.84 -4.13 7.25
N LEU A 471 -27.64 -4.55 7.63
CA LEU A 471 -26.97 -3.95 8.77
C LEU A 471 -26.78 -2.45 8.48
N THR A 472 -27.13 -1.63 9.46
CA THR A 472 -26.94 -0.19 9.43
C THR A 472 -25.95 0.23 10.51
N ARG A 473 -25.54 1.49 10.48
CA ARG A 473 -24.64 2.08 11.49
C ARG A 473 -25.15 1.86 12.92
N GLU A 474 -26.46 1.89 13.13
CA GLU A 474 -27.11 1.76 14.44
C GLU A 474 -26.98 0.35 15.02
N ASN A 475 -26.78 -0.65 14.17
CA ASN A 475 -26.53 -2.02 14.61
C ASN A 475 -25.10 -2.20 15.14
N LEU A 476 -24.22 -1.23 14.94
CA LEU A 476 -22.82 -1.31 15.35
C LEU A 476 -22.56 -0.56 16.66
N LEU A 477 -21.97 -1.27 17.63
CA LEU A 477 -21.41 -0.70 18.84
C LEU A 477 -20.25 0.25 18.51
N THR A 478 -20.06 1.25 19.37
CA THR A 478 -18.83 2.06 19.36
C THR A 478 -17.64 1.19 19.75
N LEU A 479 -16.42 1.63 19.39
CA LEU A 479 -15.18 0.92 19.73
C LEU A 479 -15.08 0.64 21.23
N GLU A 480 -15.48 1.60 22.07
CA GLU A 480 -15.45 1.45 23.52
C GLU A 480 -16.48 0.43 24.01
N ALA A 481 -17.73 0.53 23.55
CA ALA A 481 -18.80 -0.39 23.94
C ALA A 481 -18.49 -1.83 23.48
N TYR A 482 -17.96 -1.97 22.27
CA TYR A 482 -17.54 -3.26 21.74
C TYR A 482 -16.37 -3.85 22.54
N ALA A 483 -15.33 -3.06 22.85
CA ALA A 483 -14.18 -3.53 23.61
C ALA A 483 -14.57 -4.11 24.99
N LYS A 484 -15.60 -3.55 25.65
CA LYS A 484 -16.11 -4.04 26.94
C LYS A 484 -16.73 -5.44 26.84
N ILE A 485 -17.44 -5.73 25.76
CA ILE A 485 -18.16 -7.01 25.58
C ILE A 485 -17.43 -7.99 24.66
N ARG A 486 -16.32 -7.59 24.03
CA ARG A 486 -15.66 -8.33 22.94
C ARG A 486 -15.37 -9.79 23.30
N LYS A 487 -14.94 -10.06 24.53
CA LYS A 487 -14.64 -11.42 24.99
C LYS A 487 -15.89 -12.31 24.98
N ASP A 488 -17.00 -11.79 25.51
CA ASP A 488 -18.26 -12.52 25.60
C ASP A 488 -18.92 -12.65 24.22
N PHE A 489 -18.89 -11.57 23.43
CA PHE A 489 -19.41 -11.57 22.07
C PHE A 489 -18.63 -12.53 21.15
N ARG A 490 -17.30 -12.64 21.31
CA ARG A 490 -16.48 -13.65 20.63
C ARG A 490 -16.86 -15.07 21.05
N ALA A 491 -17.10 -15.32 22.33
CA ALA A 491 -17.55 -16.64 22.80
C ALA A 491 -18.92 -17.00 22.22
N GLN A 492 -19.87 -16.06 22.22
CA GLN A 492 -21.17 -16.19 21.56
C GLN A 492 -21.01 -16.48 20.06
N MET A 493 -20.11 -15.78 19.38
CA MET A 493 -19.84 -15.99 17.97
C MET A 493 -19.26 -17.37 17.66
N MET A 494 -18.33 -17.86 18.49
CA MET A 494 -17.78 -19.20 18.31
C MET A 494 -18.84 -20.27 18.52
N ALA A 495 -19.78 -20.07 19.45
CA ALA A 495 -20.92 -20.97 19.62
C ALA A 495 -21.86 -20.91 18.40
N HIS A 496 -22.21 -19.70 17.93
CA HIS A 496 -23.05 -19.49 16.74
C HIS A 496 -22.44 -20.11 15.48
N LYS A 497 -21.15 -19.89 15.23
CA LYS A 497 -20.45 -20.46 14.06
C LYS A 497 -20.45 -22.00 14.02
N LYS A 498 -20.68 -22.70 15.14
CA LYS A 498 -20.77 -24.18 15.11
C LYS A 498 -21.95 -24.66 14.28
N THR A 499 -23.10 -24.00 14.36
CA THR A 499 -24.31 -24.36 13.60
C THR A 499 -24.32 -23.74 12.20
N ARG A 500 -23.28 -22.98 11.83
CA ARG A 500 -23.13 -22.35 10.51
C ARG A 500 -22.07 -23.04 9.65
N LYS A 501 -21.39 -24.06 10.17
CA LYS A 501 -20.30 -24.76 9.50
C LYS A 501 -20.76 -26.13 9.01
N VAL A 502 -20.51 -26.41 7.74
CA VAL A 502 -20.79 -27.70 7.11
C VAL A 502 -19.50 -28.22 6.46
N PRO A 503 -18.84 -29.23 7.03
CA PRO A 503 -17.70 -29.87 6.39
C PRO A 503 -18.19 -30.75 5.22
N LEU A 504 -17.69 -30.55 4.01
CA LEU A 504 -17.96 -31.41 2.86
C LEU A 504 -16.74 -32.29 2.59
N GLY A 505 -16.74 -33.47 3.19
CA GLY A 505 -15.60 -34.38 3.14
C GLY A 505 -14.47 -33.93 4.08
N GLU A 506 -13.23 -34.24 3.71
CA GLU A 506 -12.05 -34.01 4.55
C GLU A 506 -11.44 -32.61 4.43
N ASN A 507 -11.61 -31.95 3.28
CA ASN A 507 -10.79 -30.79 2.89
C ASN A 507 -11.63 -29.56 2.46
N ILE A 508 -12.97 -29.65 2.49
CA ILE A 508 -13.83 -28.51 2.17
C ILE A 508 -14.72 -28.21 3.36
N THR A 509 -14.81 -26.93 3.73
CA THR A 509 -15.74 -26.45 4.75
C THR A 509 -16.56 -25.29 4.17
N LEU A 510 -17.89 -25.40 4.25
CA LEU A 510 -18.80 -24.28 4.02
C LEU A 510 -19.09 -23.57 5.33
N ILE A 511 -18.99 -22.24 5.34
CA ILE A 511 -19.37 -21.38 6.46
C ILE A 511 -20.49 -20.46 5.99
N PHE A 512 -21.72 -20.75 6.39
CA PHE A 512 -22.89 -19.97 6.02
C PHE A 512 -22.94 -18.65 6.80
N GLU A 513 -22.98 -17.55 6.08
CA GLU A 513 -22.99 -16.20 6.65
C GLU A 513 -24.42 -15.76 6.98
N ASP A 514 -24.57 -14.95 8.03
CA ASP A 514 -25.82 -14.29 8.39
C ASP A 514 -25.55 -12.90 8.96
N ALA A 515 -26.60 -12.16 9.32
CA ALA A 515 -26.46 -10.82 9.87
C ALA A 515 -25.60 -10.78 11.14
N LEU A 516 -25.57 -11.85 11.94
CA LEU A 516 -24.80 -11.92 13.18
C LEU A 516 -23.31 -12.22 12.90
N THR A 517 -22.99 -13.14 11.99
CA THR A 517 -21.60 -13.42 11.59
C THR A 517 -20.97 -12.22 10.89
N ILE A 518 -21.72 -11.54 10.03
CA ILE A 518 -21.28 -10.33 9.33
C ILE A 518 -21.13 -9.15 10.28
N ARG A 519 -22.09 -8.93 11.20
CA ARG A 519 -21.97 -7.90 12.24
C ARG A 519 -20.71 -8.11 13.09
N TYR A 520 -20.41 -9.36 13.44
CA TYR A 520 -19.18 -9.68 14.17
C TYR A 520 -17.92 -9.38 13.36
N GLN A 521 -17.88 -9.74 12.07
CA GLN A 521 -16.75 -9.43 11.20
C GLN A 521 -16.52 -7.92 11.08
N ILE A 522 -17.58 -7.15 10.85
CA ILE A 522 -17.51 -5.68 10.79
C ILE A 522 -17.02 -5.13 12.14
N GLN A 523 -17.58 -5.58 13.26
CA GLN A 523 -17.14 -5.11 14.59
C GLN A 523 -15.68 -5.42 14.90
N GLU A 524 -15.21 -6.63 14.58
CA GLU A 524 -13.80 -6.99 14.72
C GLU A 524 -12.92 -6.11 13.81
N MET A 525 -13.35 -5.84 12.57
CA MET A 525 -12.64 -4.96 11.66
C MET A 525 -12.54 -3.53 12.21
N LEU A 526 -13.67 -2.95 12.63
CA LEU A 526 -13.71 -1.62 13.23
C LEU A 526 -12.82 -1.54 14.47
N HIS A 527 -12.86 -2.57 15.33
CA HIS A 527 -12.05 -2.63 16.54
C HIS A 527 -10.54 -2.72 16.26
N VAL A 528 -10.15 -3.63 15.37
CA VAL A 528 -8.73 -3.90 15.05
C VAL A 528 -8.09 -2.72 14.33
N GLU A 529 -8.81 -2.12 13.38
CA GLU A 529 -8.31 -0.97 12.61
C GLU A 529 -8.65 0.38 13.28
N ARG A 530 -9.28 0.36 14.45
CA ARG A 530 -9.72 1.55 15.22
C ARG A 530 -10.54 2.52 14.37
N ILE A 531 -11.45 1.99 13.57
CA ILE A 531 -12.36 2.75 12.71
C ILE A 531 -13.51 3.27 13.56
N PHE A 532 -13.57 4.58 13.76
CA PHE A 532 -14.67 5.27 14.47
C PHE A 532 -15.33 6.39 13.64
N GLN A 533 -14.73 6.74 12.50
CA GLN A 533 -15.27 7.75 11.59
C GLN A 533 -16.48 7.19 10.84
N GLU A 534 -17.57 7.96 10.77
CA GLU A 534 -18.86 7.49 10.24
C GLU A 534 -18.78 6.98 8.80
N ALA A 535 -18.09 7.70 7.92
CA ALA A 535 -17.92 7.30 6.52
C ALA A 535 -17.16 5.96 6.37
N GLU A 536 -16.14 5.72 7.19
CA GLU A 536 -15.39 4.46 7.18
C GLU A 536 -16.24 3.30 7.73
N ILE A 537 -17.08 3.56 8.74
CA ILE A 537 -18.02 2.55 9.25
C ILE A 537 -19.06 2.17 8.18
N ILE A 538 -19.57 3.15 7.43
CA ILE A 538 -20.49 2.92 6.31
C ILE A 538 -19.81 2.10 5.22
N HIS A 539 -18.55 2.36 4.92
CA HIS A 539 -17.80 1.59 3.91
C HIS A 539 -17.64 0.11 4.29
N GLU A 540 -17.31 -0.19 5.55
CA GLU A 540 -17.26 -1.58 6.03
C GLU A 540 -18.65 -2.23 5.94
N LEU A 541 -19.72 -1.51 6.29
CA LEU A 541 -21.08 -2.02 6.13
C LEU A 541 -21.38 -2.39 4.67
N GLU A 542 -21.09 -1.50 3.72
CA GLU A 542 -21.33 -1.72 2.29
C GLU A 542 -20.51 -2.90 1.73
N THR A 543 -19.29 -3.10 2.25
CA THR A 543 -18.40 -4.18 1.79
C THR A 543 -18.91 -5.56 2.20
N TYR A 544 -19.41 -5.71 3.42
CA TYR A 544 -19.81 -7.03 3.95
C TYR A 544 -21.31 -7.31 3.85
N THR A 545 -22.16 -6.29 3.66
CA THR A 545 -23.61 -6.47 3.49
C THR A 545 -23.99 -7.44 2.36
N PRO A 546 -23.31 -7.48 1.20
CA PRO A 546 -23.61 -8.46 0.15
C PRO A 546 -23.50 -9.93 0.59
N LEU A 547 -22.78 -10.21 1.68
CA LEU A 547 -22.64 -11.56 2.25
C LEU A 547 -23.81 -11.94 3.18
N ILE A 548 -24.77 -11.04 3.43
CA ILE A 548 -25.96 -11.33 4.21
C ILE A 548 -27.03 -11.94 3.29
N PRO A 549 -27.65 -13.07 3.67
CA PRO A 549 -28.84 -13.60 3.00
C PRO A 549 -29.98 -12.58 2.88
N ASP A 550 -30.70 -12.60 1.75
CA ASP A 550 -31.81 -11.69 1.46
C ASP A 550 -33.21 -12.29 1.69
N GLY A 551 -33.28 -13.48 2.29
CA GLY A 551 -34.51 -14.23 2.50
C GLY A 551 -34.82 -15.26 1.41
N HIS A 552 -34.19 -15.18 0.24
CA HIS A 552 -34.43 -16.09 -0.87
C HIS A 552 -33.18 -16.89 -1.26
N ASN A 553 -32.04 -16.54 -0.69
CA ASN A 553 -30.79 -17.26 -0.87
C ASN A 553 -30.08 -17.57 0.44
N TRP A 554 -29.11 -18.47 0.35
CA TRP A 554 -28.05 -18.60 1.35
C TRP A 554 -26.74 -18.07 0.79
N LYS A 555 -25.94 -17.44 1.65
CA LYS A 555 -24.57 -17.02 1.37
C LYS A 555 -23.60 -17.85 2.19
N ALA A 556 -22.52 -18.34 1.59
CA ALA A 556 -21.52 -19.13 2.28
C ALA A 556 -20.10 -18.78 1.82
N THR A 557 -19.17 -18.77 2.78
CA THR A 557 -17.74 -18.81 2.49
C THR A 557 -17.31 -20.26 2.41
N MET A 558 -16.83 -20.71 1.25
CA MET A 558 -16.19 -22.02 1.09
C MET A 558 -14.69 -21.88 1.39
N MET A 559 -14.13 -22.80 2.17
CA MET A 559 -12.70 -22.94 2.40
C MET A 559 -12.22 -24.32 1.95
N ILE A 560 -11.12 -24.36 1.20
CA ILE A 560 -10.41 -25.57 0.78
C ILE A 560 -9.11 -25.66 1.58
N GLU A 561 -9.04 -26.63 2.48
CA GLU A 561 -8.01 -26.74 3.50
C GLU A 561 -7.15 -27.99 3.27
N TYR A 562 -5.86 -27.77 3.01
CA TYR A 562 -4.82 -28.81 3.02
C TYR A 562 -3.69 -28.32 3.92
N ALA A 563 -3.26 -29.17 4.87
CA ALA A 563 -2.24 -28.83 5.86
C ALA A 563 -0.87 -28.55 5.23
N ASP A 564 -0.48 -29.40 4.27
CA ASP A 564 0.76 -29.25 3.50
C ASP A 564 0.53 -28.30 2.29
N PRO A 565 1.31 -27.21 2.15
CA PRO A 565 1.11 -26.22 1.09
C PRO A 565 1.53 -26.70 -0.32
N VAL A 566 2.45 -27.66 -0.43
CA VAL A 566 2.81 -28.28 -1.72
C VAL A 566 1.66 -29.15 -2.19
N VAL A 567 1.09 -29.95 -1.27
CA VAL A 567 -0.12 -30.72 -1.53
C VAL A 567 -1.27 -29.77 -1.86
N ARG A 568 -1.45 -28.68 -1.10
CA ARG A 568 -2.48 -27.67 -1.35
C ARG A 568 -2.37 -27.08 -2.75
N ALA A 569 -1.19 -26.62 -3.15
CA ALA A 569 -0.98 -26.02 -4.47
C ALA A 569 -1.25 -27.04 -5.59
N ALA A 570 -0.72 -28.27 -5.46
CA ALA A 570 -0.97 -29.34 -6.41
C ALA A 570 -2.46 -29.71 -6.49
N LYS A 571 -3.16 -29.73 -5.36
CA LYS A 571 -4.59 -30.02 -5.29
C LYS A 571 -5.42 -28.89 -5.87
N LEU A 572 -5.16 -27.63 -5.54
CA LEU A 572 -5.87 -26.48 -6.11
C LEU A 572 -5.74 -26.42 -7.64
N ALA A 573 -4.61 -26.87 -8.21
CA ALA A 573 -4.46 -27.01 -9.66
C ALA A 573 -5.37 -28.10 -10.26
N THR A 574 -5.71 -29.14 -9.49
CA THR A 574 -6.64 -30.20 -9.92
C THR A 574 -8.11 -29.90 -9.64
N LEU A 575 -8.40 -28.84 -8.88
CA LEU A 575 -9.75 -28.49 -8.39
C LEU A 575 -10.33 -27.26 -9.10
N VAL A 576 -9.81 -26.89 -10.28
CA VAL A 576 -10.34 -25.75 -11.06
C VAL A 576 -11.82 -25.95 -11.39
N GLY A 577 -12.64 -24.95 -11.04
CA GLY A 577 -14.09 -24.94 -11.20
C GLY A 577 -14.86 -25.74 -10.14
N ILE A 578 -14.23 -26.07 -9.00
CA ILE A 578 -14.89 -26.83 -7.92
C ILE A 578 -16.03 -26.06 -7.25
N GLU A 579 -15.90 -24.75 -7.13
CA GLU A 579 -16.89 -23.85 -6.55
C GLU A 579 -18.24 -23.89 -7.28
N ASP A 580 -18.21 -24.04 -8.61
CA ASP A 580 -19.40 -24.19 -9.46
C ASP A 580 -20.07 -25.57 -9.32
N LYS A 581 -19.40 -26.50 -8.64
CA LYS A 581 -19.87 -27.88 -8.42
C LYS A 581 -20.40 -28.12 -7.02
N VAL A 582 -20.38 -27.11 -6.16
CA VAL A 582 -21.01 -27.16 -4.84
C VAL A 582 -22.52 -27.01 -5.01
N TRP A 583 -23.30 -27.86 -4.36
CA TRP A 583 -24.76 -27.85 -4.46
C TRP A 583 -25.43 -28.03 -3.09
N VAL A 584 -26.65 -27.49 -2.99
CA VAL A 584 -27.62 -27.78 -1.94
C VAL A 584 -28.86 -28.44 -2.56
N LYS A 585 -29.52 -29.32 -1.83
CA LYS A 585 -30.71 -30.02 -2.33
C LYS A 585 -31.77 -30.14 -1.26
N VAL A 586 -32.96 -29.63 -1.58
CA VAL A 586 -34.18 -29.82 -0.79
C VAL A 586 -34.87 -31.09 -1.28
N ALA A 587 -35.25 -31.98 -0.38
CA ALA A 587 -35.94 -33.22 -0.72
C ALA A 587 -37.18 -32.95 -1.59
N GLY A 588 -37.32 -33.68 -2.71
CA GLY A 588 -38.39 -33.48 -3.69
C GLY A 588 -38.08 -32.43 -4.77
N HIS A 589 -36.94 -31.74 -4.72
CA HIS A 589 -36.51 -30.76 -5.72
C HIS A 589 -35.17 -31.13 -6.37
N ALA A 590 -34.89 -30.49 -7.51
CA ALA A 590 -33.58 -30.57 -8.16
C ALA A 590 -32.50 -29.90 -7.29
N PRO A 591 -31.23 -30.33 -7.37
CA PRO A 591 -30.12 -29.64 -6.72
C PRO A 591 -29.98 -28.20 -7.23
N VAL A 592 -29.65 -27.29 -6.31
CA VAL A 592 -29.28 -25.90 -6.58
C VAL A 592 -27.77 -25.82 -6.47
N PHE A 593 -27.10 -25.53 -7.58
CA PHE A 593 -25.66 -25.30 -7.60
C PHE A 593 -25.35 -23.87 -7.15
N ALA A 594 -24.17 -23.69 -6.55
CA ALA A 594 -23.68 -22.39 -6.13
C ALA A 594 -23.49 -21.46 -7.34
N ILE A 595 -23.79 -20.19 -7.13
CA ILE A 595 -23.29 -19.09 -7.95
C ILE A 595 -22.10 -18.53 -7.18
N ALA A 596 -20.90 -18.68 -7.73
CA ALA A 596 -19.66 -18.36 -7.04
C ALA A 596 -19.08 -17.01 -7.49
N ASP A 597 -18.44 -16.32 -6.53
CA ASP A 597 -17.45 -15.27 -6.76
C ASP A 597 -17.89 -14.09 -7.65
N GLU A 598 -19.18 -13.76 -7.64
CA GLU A 598 -19.79 -12.69 -8.44
C GLU A 598 -19.15 -11.31 -8.23
N ASP A 599 -18.50 -11.10 -7.08
CA ASP A 599 -17.86 -9.83 -6.71
C ASP A 599 -16.38 -9.75 -7.14
N LEU A 600 -15.73 -10.87 -7.47
CA LEU A 600 -14.29 -10.96 -7.77
C LEU A 600 -13.95 -12.25 -8.53
N GLU A 601 -13.32 -12.21 -9.69
CA GLU A 601 -12.73 -13.43 -10.30
C GLU A 601 -11.63 -14.02 -9.39
N ARG A 602 -11.83 -15.26 -8.90
CA ARG A 602 -10.91 -15.95 -7.98
C ARG A 602 -10.19 -17.16 -8.57
N GLU A 603 -10.48 -17.49 -9.82
CA GLU A 603 -9.78 -18.54 -10.56
C GLU A 603 -8.86 -17.97 -11.64
N ASN A 604 -7.90 -18.80 -12.07
CA ASN A 604 -7.18 -18.58 -13.33
C ASN A 604 -7.00 -19.93 -14.05
N SER A 605 -6.39 -19.90 -15.24
CA SER A 605 -6.18 -21.10 -16.06
C SER A 605 -5.24 -22.15 -15.45
N GLU A 606 -4.61 -21.87 -14.31
CA GLU A 606 -3.60 -22.73 -13.68
C GLU A 606 -4.04 -23.34 -12.35
N LYS A 607 -4.91 -22.65 -11.57
CA LYS A 607 -5.39 -23.12 -10.25
C LYS A 607 -6.61 -22.34 -9.74
N THR A 608 -7.39 -23.00 -8.88
CA THR A 608 -8.47 -22.36 -8.10
C THR A 608 -7.97 -21.71 -6.80
N SER A 609 -8.83 -20.95 -6.13
CA SER A 609 -8.58 -20.32 -4.84
C SER A 609 -8.79 -21.29 -3.68
N SER A 610 -8.20 -21.00 -2.52
CA SER A 610 -8.53 -21.75 -1.29
C SER A 610 -9.79 -21.21 -0.60
N VAL A 611 -10.33 -20.07 -1.05
CA VAL A 611 -11.52 -19.43 -0.47
C VAL A 611 -12.41 -18.85 -1.57
N HIS A 612 -13.69 -19.22 -1.56
CA HIS A 612 -14.72 -18.77 -2.49
C HIS A 612 -15.95 -18.24 -1.76
N PHE A 613 -16.66 -17.30 -2.36
CA PHE A 613 -17.97 -16.84 -1.89
C PHE A 613 -19.06 -17.45 -2.74
N LEU A 614 -19.98 -18.15 -2.10
CA LEU A 614 -21.04 -18.91 -2.75
C LEU A 614 -22.40 -18.32 -2.41
N ARG A 615 -23.27 -18.24 -3.40
CA ARG A 615 -24.70 -17.94 -3.23
C ARG A 615 -25.54 -19.10 -3.75
N PHE A 616 -26.53 -19.52 -2.98
CA PHE A 616 -27.49 -20.56 -3.37
C PHE A 616 -28.89 -19.95 -3.46
N GLU A 617 -29.42 -19.82 -4.67
CA GLU A 617 -30.78 -19.29 -4.91
C GLU A 617 -31.85 -20.36 -4.73
N LEU A 618 -32.80 -20.12 -3.82
CA LEU A 618 -33.88 -21.04 -3.53
C LEU A 618 -35.19 -20.52 -4.12
N THR A 619 -35.92 -21.42 -4.78
CA THR A 619 -37.27 -21.09 -5.26
C THR A 619 -38.25 -21.01 -4.08
N PRO A 620 -39.36 -20.25 -4.20
CA PRO A 620 -40.38 -20.20 -3.16
C PRO A 620 -40.92 -21.58 -2.74
N ALA A 621 -41.04 -22.52 -3.68
CA ALA A 621 -41.48 -23.89 -3.40
C ALA A 621 -40.46 -24.67 -2.54
N MET A 622 -39.16 -24.47 -2.77
CA MET A 622 -38.09 -25.07 -1.95
C MET A 622 -38.11 -24.49 -0.53
N ILE A 623 -38.27 -23.17 -0.39
CA ILE A 623 -38.36 -22.49 0.91
C ILE A 623 -39.58 -23.01 1.70
N GLN A 624 -40.74 -23.11 1.04
CA GLN A 624 -41.95 -23.66 1.64
C GLN A 624 -41.75 -25.12 2.09
N ALA A 625 -41.12 -25.96 1.25
CA ALA A 625 -40.83 -27.35 1.60
C ALA A 625 -39.88 -27.46 2.81
N LEU A 626 -38.85 -26.60 2.88
CA LEU A 626 -37.96 -26.52 4.04
C LEU A 626 -38.72 -26.17 5.33
N HIS A 627 -39.62 -25.17 5.30
CA HIS A 627 -40.48 -24.86 6.44
C HIS A 627 -41.44 -26.00 6.80
N GLN A 628 -41.80 -26.86 5.84
CA GLN A 628 -42.57 -28.09 6.04
C GLN A 628 -41.71 -29.32 6.41
N ASN A 629 -40.50 -29.09 6.93
CA ASN A 629 -39.57 -30.14 7.39
C ASN A 629 -38.99 -31.05 6.29
N ALA A 630 -38.95 -30.60 5.03
CA ALA A 630 -38.19 -31.30 3.99
C ALA A 630 -36.71 -31.44 4.39
N ALA A 631 -36.12 -32.60 4.10
CA ALA A 631 -34.70 -32.85 4.35
C ALA A 631 -33.84 -31.96 3.45
N LEU A 632 -32.70 -31.51 3.99
CA LEU A 632 -31.70 -30.72 3.29
C LEU A 632 -30.43 -31.55 3.17
N SER A 633 -29.90 -31.68 1.96
CA SER A 633 -28.59 -32.27 1.71
C SER A 633 -27.69 -31.27 0.98
N MET A 634 -26.38 -31.47 1.09
CA MET A 634 -25.37 -30.61 0.47
C MET A 634 -24.22 -31.46 -0.03
N GLY A 635 -23.53 -31.01 -1.06
CA GLY A 635 -22.37 -31.72 -1.57
C GLY A 635 -21.57 -30.94 -2.58
N VAL A 636 -20.56 -31.60 -3.11
CA VAL A 636 -19.71 -31.14 -4.20
C VAL A 636 -19.54 -32.28 -5.18
N ASP A 637 -19.76 -31.99 -6.45
CA ASP A 637 -19.64 -32.97 -7.55
C ASP A 637 -18.60 -32.52 -8.57
N HIS A 638 -17.34 -32.51 -8.15
CA HIS A 638 -16.20 -32.18 -9.00
C HIS A 638 -15.42 -33.46 -9.37
N PRO A 639 -14.93 -33.62 -10.61
CA PRO A 639 -14.21 -34.83 -11.02
C PRO A 639 -13.00 -35.20 -10.14
N ALA A 640 -12.35 -34.21 -9.54
CA ALA A 640 -11.22 -34.40 -8.62
C ALA A 640 -11.61 -34.43 -7.13
N TYR A 641 -12.89 -34.17 -6.79
CA TYR A 641 -13.37 -34.15 -5.40
C TYR A 641 -14.89 -34.33 -5.32
N GLN A 642 -15.33 -35.44 -4.74
CA GLN A 642 -16.75 -35.74 -4.50
C GLN A 642 -17.00 -35.96 -3.01
N ALA A 643 -17.95 -35.22 -2.46
CA ALA A 643 -18.40 -35.39 -1.09
C ALA A 643 -19.86 -34.94 -0.96
N ALA A 644 -20.62 -35.58 -0.09
CA ALA A 644 -22.00 -35.19 0.21
C ALA A 644 -22.35 -35.47 1.66
N ILE A 645 -23.22 -34.64 2.22
CA ILE A 645 -23.91 -34.85 3.49
C ILE A 645 -25.40 -34.96 3.19
N ASP A 646 -25.99 -36.09 3.58
CA ASP A 646 -27.42 -36.34 3.48
C ASP A 646 -27.90 -37.17 4.69
N PRO A 647 -28.73 -36.60 5.60
CA PRO A 647 -29.15 -35.21 5.67
C PRO A 647 -28.14 -34.31 6.42
N VAL A 648 -28.21 -32.99 6.19
CA VAL A 648 -27.54 -31.97 7.01
C VAL A 648 -28.03 -32.07 8.46
N ALA A 649 -27.11 -31.87 9.41
CA ALA A 649 -27.41 -31.92 10.84
C ALA A 649 -28.60 -31.01 11.21
N ALA A 650 -29.46 -31.47 12.12
CA ALA A 650 -30.74 -30.82 12.41
C ALA A 650 -30.58 -29.40 12.99
N ASP A 651 -29.55 -29.16 13.80
CA ASP A 651 -29.20 -27.87 14.38
C ASP A 651 -28.68 -26.88 13.34
N VAL A 652 -27.82 -27.34 12.42
CA VAL A 652 -27.38 -26.56 11.25
C VAL A 652 -28.57 -26.21 10.37
N ARG A 653 -29.40 -27.19 10.02
CA ARG A 653 -30.61 -26.97 9.22
C ARG A 653 -31.50 -25.93 9.87
N ALA A 654 -31.81 -26.06 11.16
CA ALA A 654 -32.62 -25.09 11.88
C ALA A 654 -31.98 -23.69 11.89
N SER A 655 -30.66 -23.60 12.00
CA SER A 655 -29.93 -22.33 11.92
C SER A 655 -30.05 -21.68 10.55
N LEU A 656 -29.92 -22.43 9.46
CA LEU A 656 -30.02 -21.94 8.08
C LEU A 656 -31.44 -21.54 7.69
N LEU A 657 -32.47 -22.20 8.23
CA LEU A 657 -33.86 -21.81 7.98
C LEU A 657 -34.18 -20.39 8.45
N ASN A 658 -33.47 -19.88 9.47
CA ASN A 658 -33.68 -18.52 9.97
C ASN A 658 -33.28 -17.42 8.97
N ASP A 659 -32.50 -17.77 7.95
CA ASP A 659 -32.05 -16.84 6.92
C ASP A 659 -33.08 -16.66 5.79
N LEU A 660 -34.07 -17.56 5.73
CA LEU A 660 -35.06 -17.61 4.65
C LEU A 660 -36.37 -16.95 5.09
N ALA A 661 -37.02 -16.27 4.16
CA ALA A 661 -38.32 -15.67 4.39
C ALA A 661 -39.33 -16.76 4.78
N THR A 662 -40.15 -16.49 5.80
CA THR A 662 -41.36 -17.26 6.05
C THR A 662 -42.39 -16.86 5.00
N ALA A 663 -42.99 -17.85 4.33
CA ALA A 663 -44.06 -17.63 3.36
C ALA A 663 -45.27 -16.92 3.97
#